data_AF-A0ABC8L9Y6-F1
#
_entry.id   AF-A0ABC8L9Y6-F1
#
_cell.length_a   1.000
_cell.length_b   1.000
_cell.length_c   1.000
_cell.angle_alpha   90.00
_cell.angle_beta   90.00
_cell.angle_gamma   90.00
#
_symmetry.space_group_name_H-M   'P 1'
#
loop_
_entity.id
_entity.type
_entity.pdbx_description
1 polymer ?
#
loop_
_entity_poly.entity_id
_entity_poly.type
_entity_poly.pdbx_seq_one_letter_code
_entity_poly.pdbx_strand_id
1 'polypeptide(L)'
;MEEAEESTGKSSFHKNVAADRYRYLSNYGGSSVRRFMFFASCFVLYALVAATYAWLAFPPHIGRTDHVSSLGCREDNEGSWSIGVYYGDSPFTLKPIETVNVWRNESAAWPVANPVLTCASLTNSGFPSNFVADPFLYVQGDTLYLFFENKNPITLQGDIGVAESTDKGATWKPLGIALDEAWHLSFPFVFNYKGEIYMMPESNQIGELRLYRAVNFPLTWKLEKVILQKPLVDSTIIHHQGNYWLFGSDHSSFGAKKNGQLEIWYSHTPLGPWKPHKKNPIYNGKRNVGARNGGRPFLHDGNLYRVGQDCGENYGKRIRIFKIETLSKEEYREVQVSFDIEVSHKGKNSWNGLRQHHFVVKQLSSGGYIGLIDGDRVTSGDLFHRVLLGYASLAGAITLVVLLGFLLGILNCIVPSTWCMNYYAGKRTDTVLNSETDGFFSKKLRRMCSRLNRVPLFLRGLVKPSSKLGRLALGLILLVGVFLSCVGISYIYGGSGAVVPYSFKGHVSQFTLATMTYDARLWNLKMYVKHYSRCASVKEIVVIWNKGPPPEVTELDSAVPVRIRVEKRNSLNNRFNIDPLIKTRAVLELDDDIMMSCDEIEKGFRVWREHPERLVGFYPRYVDETMTYSAEKFARSHKGYNMILTGAAFMDVGFAFGVYQSDKARIGREFVDEQFNCEDVLLNFLYANASGSVKAVEYVRPSALVLDTSKFSGVAISGNTNQHYRKRSECLRRFSELYGSLFDRRWEFGGRKDGWDL
;
A
#
# COMPACT_ATOMS: atom_id res chain seq x y z
N MET A 1 11.61 12.44 112.31
CA MET A 1 12.81 13.23 112.00
C MET A 1 13.26 12.79 110.63
N GLU A 2 13.51 13.74 109.73
CA GLU A 2 14.34 13.60 108.53
C GLU A 2 14.00 12.57 107.43
N GLU A 3 14.37 13.01 106.23
CA GLU A 3 14.74 12.26 105.01
C GLU A 3 13.77 11.32 104.28
N ALA A 4 13.80 11.52 102.95
CA ALA A 4 13.71 10.57 101.85
C ALA A 4 12.45 9.71 101.59
N GLU A 5 12.14 9.70 100.29
CA GLU A 5 11.70 8.59 99.43
C GLU A 5 10.24 8.09 99.34
N GLU A 6 9.78 8.15 98.08
CA GLU A 6 9.15 7.11 97.26
C GLU A 6 7.64 6.76 97.32
N SER A 7 7.04 6.92 96.13
CA SER A 7 6.35 5.87 95.35
C SER A 7 4.80 5.84 95.25
N THR A 8 4.39 5.68 93.98
CA THR A 8 3.32 4.83 93.40
C THR A 8 1.86 5.28 93.27
N GLY A 9 1.28 4.95 92.10
CA GLY A 9 -0.18 4.78 91.92
C GLY A 9 -0.71 4.91 90.47
N LYS A 10 -1.04 3.78 89.84
CA LYS A 10 -1.52 3.56 88.44
C LYS A 10 -2.95 4.05 88.14
N SER A 11 -3.25 4.44 86.87
CA SER A 11 -4.37 3.92 86.01
C SER A 11 -4.73 4.85 84.84
N SER A 12 -4.36 4.50 83.59
CA SER A 12 -5.25 4.57 82.40
C SER A 12 -4.58 3.88 81.20
N PHE A 13 -5.07 2.70 80.81
CA PHE A 13 -4.47 1.89 79.73
C PHE A 13 -5.56 1.21 78.92
N HIS A 14 -6.42 1.96 78.19
CA HIS A 14 -7.32 1.35 77.20
C HIS A 14 -7.88 2.26 76.08
N LYS A 15 -7.15 3.30 75.63
CA LYS A 15 -7.61 4.11 74.47
C LYS A 15 -6.61 4.36 73.32
N ASN A 16 -5.36 3.91 73.39
CA ASN A 16 -4.33 4.34 72.42
C ASN A 16 -3.87 3.33 71.35
N VAL A 17 -4.43 2.12 71.26
CA VAL A 17 -3.98 1.13 70.25
C VAL A 17 -4.75 1.20 68.92
N ALA A 18 -5.93 1.82 68.89
CA ALA A 18 -6.73 1.96 67.66
C ALA A 18 -6.32 3.18 66.81
N ALA A 19 -5.75 4.23 67.41
CA ALA A 19 -5.39 5.46 66.69
C ALA A 19 -4.09 5.32 65.85
N ASP A 20 -3.13 4.52 66.30
CA ASP A 20 -1.86 4.34 65.57
C ASP A 20 -1.94 3.35 64.40
N ARG A 21 -2.90 2.41 64.42
CA ARG A 21 -3.15 1.54 63.25
C ARG A 21 -3.78 2.29 62.07
N TYR A 22 -4.60 3.30 62.35
CA TYR A 22 -5.17 4.16 61.30
C TYR A 22 -4.16 5.17 60.72
N ARG A 23 -3.19 5.65 61.51
CA ARG A 23 -2.11 6.51 60.99
C ARG A 23 -1.10 5.76 60.11
N TYR A 24 -0.83 4.49 60.39
CA TYR A 24 0.08 3.68 59.58
C TYR A 24 -0.52 3.28 58.21
N LEU A 25 -1.83 3.05 58.14
CA LEU A 25 -2.56 2.78 56.89
C LEU A 25 -2.83 4.05 56.05
N SER A 26 -3.01 5.21 56.70
CA SER A 26 -3.21 6.52 56.02
C SER A 26 -2.01 6.94 55.16
N ASN A 27 -0.77 6.70 55.63
CA ASN A 27 0.44 7.11 54.90
C ASN A 27 0.77 6.22 53.68
N TYR A 28 0.27 4.98 53.65
CA TYR A 28 0.34 4.13 52.45
C TYR A 28 -0.75 4.47 51.43
N GLY A 29 -1.95 4.85 51.90
CA GLY A 29 -3.06 5.27 51.03
C GLY A 29 -2.72 6.50 50.18
N GLY A 30 -2.17 7.57 50.79
CA GLY A 30 -1.81 8.80 50.07
C GLY A 30 -0.66 8.64 49.06
N SER A 31 0.31 7.76 49.33
CA SER A 31 1.41 7.45 48.40
C SER A 31 0.96 6.59 47.23
N SER A 32 0.03 5.65 47.47
CA SER A 32 -0.53 4.80 46.42
C SER A 32 -1.42 5.60 45.46
N VAL A 33 -2.29 6.47 46.00
CA VAL A 33 -3.16 7.36 45.20
C VAL A 33 -2.31 8.29 44.33
N ARG A 34 -1.23 8.88 44.85
CA ARG A 34 -0.35 9.75 44.06
C ARG A 34 0.35 9.01 42.91
N ARG A 35 0.78 7.76 43.12
CA ARG A 35 1.38 6.92 42.06
C ARG A 35 0.33 6.54 41.01
N PHE A 36 -0.84 6.13 41.46
CA PHE A 36 -1.96 5.80 40.60
C PHE A 36 -2.36 7.00 39.73
N MET A 37 -2.53 8.18 40.33
CA MET A 37 -2.88 9.41 39.62
C MET A 37 -1.81 9.85 38.62
N PHE A 38 -0.52 9.65 38.92
CA PHE A 38 0.57 9.94 37.98
C PHE A 38 0.54 9.02 36.75
N PHE A 39 0.42 7.71 36.96
CA PHE A 39 0.32 6.80 35.83
C PHE A 39 -0.96 7.03 35.05
N ALA A 40 -2.10 7.18 35.73
CA ALA A 40 -3.38 7.47 35.09
C ALA A 40 -3.31 8.75 34.24
N SER A 41 -2.71 9.84 34.74
CA SER A 41 -2.61 11.09 33.99
C SER A 41 -1.67 10.98 32.78
N CYS A 42 -0.50 10.33 32.93
CA CYS A 42 0.41 10.11 31.81
C CYS A 42 -0.20 9.19 30.75
N PHE A 43 -0.89 8.12 31.16
CA PHE A 43 -1.57 7.22 30.24
C PHE A 43 -2.74 7.89 29.53
N VAL A 44 -3.56 8.67 30.24
CA VAL A 44 -4.64 9.45 29.63
C VAL A 44 -4.07 10.45 28.63
N LEU A 45 -2.99 11.16 28.96
CA LEU A 45 -2.35 12.10 28.04
C LEU A 45 -1.87 11.38 26.77
N TYR A 46 -1.11 10.29 26.90
CA TYR A 46 -0.59 9.56 25.74
C TYR A 46 -1.72 8.92 24.93
N ALA A 47 -2.75 8.38 25.59
CA ALA A 47 -3.92 7.82 24.93
C ALA A 47 -4.71 8.89 24.16
N LEU A 48 -4.91 10.08 24.74
CA LEU A 48 -5.59 11.19 24.06
C LEU A 48 -4.79 11.67 22.85
N VAL A 49 -3.46 11.82 22.98
CA VAL A 49 -2.60 12.22 21.85
C VAL A 49 -2.57 11.13 20.78
N ALA A 50 -2.43 9.87 21.17
CA ALA A 50 -2.47 8.71 20.28
C ALA A 50 -3.82 8.61 19.54
N ALA A 51 -4.94 8.80 20.24
CA ALA A 51 -6.28 8.78 19.66
C ALA A 51 -6.52 9.97 18.72
N THR A 52 -6.07 11.16 19.12
CA THR A 52 -6.14 12.36 18.27
C THR A 52 -5.28 12.18 17.02
N TYR A 53 -4.06 11.66 17.18
CA TYR A 53 -3.18 11.34 16.07
C TYR A 53 -3.82 10.29 15.15
N ALA A 54 -4.37 9.21 15.70
CA ALA A 54 -5.06 8.19 14.92
C ALA A 54 -6.24 8.78 14.14
N TRP A 55 -7.04 9.64 14.77
CA TRP A 55 -8.18 10.30 14.14
C TRP A 55 -7.76 11.24 12.99
N LEU A 56 -6.63 11.95 13.14
CA LEU A 56 -6.09 12.85 12.12
C LEU A 56 -5.35 12.13 10.99
N ALA A 57 -4.58 11.09 11.33
CA ALA A 57 -3.73 10.36 10.38
C ALA A 57 -4.47 9.23 9.65
N PHE A 58 -5.45 8.63 10.32
CA PHE A 58 -6.28 7.53 9.82
C PHE A 58 -7.76 7.90 9.98
N PRO A 59 -8.25 8.95 9.30
CA PRO A 59 -9.66 9.29 9.34
C PRO A 59 -10.49 8.06 8.94
N PRO A 60 -11.67 7.84 9.57
CA PRO A 60 -12.51 6.69 9.27
C PRO A 60 -12.71 6.60 7.75
N HIS A 61 -12.37 5.44 7.19
CA HIS A 61 -12.29 5.18 5.75
C HIS A 61 -13.66 5.34 5.05
N ILE A 62 -14.11 6.58 4.82
CA ILE A 62 -15.32 6.89 4.03
C ILE A 62 -14.93 6.92 2.54
N GLY A 63 -14.57 5.78 1.95
CA GLY A 63 -14.41 5.71 0.49
C GLY A 63 -13.39 4.74 -0.07
N ARG A 64 -12.48 4.16 0.73
CA ARG A 64 -11.61 3.07 0.24
C ARG A 64 -12.35 1.72 0.20
N THR A 65 -13.37 1.58 1.04
CA THR A 65 -14.13 0.34 1.28
C THR A 65 -15.60 0.40 0.85
N ASP A 66 -16.11 1.54 0.39
CA ASP A 66 -17.54 1.69 0.03
C ASP A 66 -17.98 0.82 -1.16
N HIS A 67 -17.03 0.18 -1.85
CA HIS A 67 -17.30 -0.73 -2.96
C HIS A 67 -16.78 -2.14 -2.76
N VAL A 68 -16.04 -2.42 -1.69
CA VAL A 68 -15.56 -3.77 -1.38
C VAL A 68 -16.39 -4.31 -0.23
N SER A 69 -17.08 -5.43 -0.42
CA SER A 69 -17.83 -6.05 0.68
C SER A 69 -16.89 -6.23 1.88
N SER A 70 -17.40 -6.03 3.10
CA SER A 70 -16.61 -6.00 4.34
C SER A 70 -15.82 -7.29 4.63
N LEU A 71 -15.97 -8.30 3.78
CA LEU A 71 -15.40 -9.63 3.92
C LEU A 71 -14.08 -9.83 3.16
N GLY A 72 -13.75 -9.05 2.13
CA GLY A 72 -12.55 -9.29 1.29
C GLY A 72 -11.44 -8.23 1.40
N CYS A 73 -10.33 -8.48 0.73
CA CYS A 73 -9.12 -7.64 0.65
C CYS A 73 -8.52 -7.26 2.00
N ARG A 74 -8.57 -8.16 2.98
CA ARG A 74 -8.02 -7.91 4.32
C ARG A 74 -6.52 -8.11 4.31
N GLU A 75 -5.80 -7.28 5.06
CA GLU A 75 -4.36 -7.46 5.24
C GLU A 75 -4.06 -8.79 5.94
N ASP A 76 -3.06 -9.51 5.44
CA ASP A 76 -2.52 -10.70 6.07
C ASP A 76 -0.97 -10.74 5.94
N ASN A 77 -0.36 -11.85 6.37
CA ASN A 77 1.09 -12.02 6.33
C ASN A 77 1.63 -12.62 5.01
N GLU A 78 0.77 -12.96 4.07
CA GLU A 78 1.17 -13.56 2.79
C GLU A 78 1.36 -12.52 1.70
N GLY A 79 0.55 -11.47 1.70
CA GLY A 79 0.72 -10.33 0.80
C GLY A 79 -0.61 -9.78 0.25
N SER A 80 -0.50 -8.93 -0.76
CA SER A 80 -1.64 -8.38 -1.51
C SER A 80 -1.51 -8.70 -2.99
N TRP A 81 -1.39 -10.01 -3.30
CA TRP A 81 -1.19 -10.50 -4.65
C TRP A 81 -2.33 -10.08 -5.59
N SER A 82 -1.93 -9.70 -6.80
CA SER A 82 -2.80 -9.30 -7.90
C SER A 82 -2.18 -9.73 -9.23
N ILE A 83 -2.99 -9.79 -10.29
CA ILE A 83 -2.55 -10.31 -11.59
C ILE A 83 -2.56 -9.20 -12.64
N GLY A 84 -1.47 -9.12 -13.41
CA GLY A 84 -1.31 -8.24 -14.55
C GLY A 84 -1.19 -8.99 -15.87
N VAL A 85 -1.50 -8.29 -16.96
CA VAL A 85 -1.43 -8.77 -18.35
C VAL A 85 -0.39 -7.99 -19.13
N TYR A 86 0.31 -8.71 -20.00
CA TYR A 86 1.39 -8.22 -20.84
C TYR A 86 1.24 -8.73 -22.27
N TYR A 87 1.75 -7.98 -23.23
CA TYR A 87 1.67 -8.26 -24.66
C TYR A 87 3.00 -7.99 -25.35
N GLY A 88 3.34 -8.77 -26.37
CA GLY A 88 4.55 -8.54 -27.15
C GLY A 88 4.68 -9.49 -28.33
N ASP A 89 5.73 -9.30 -29.12
CA ASP A 89 6.01 -10.13 -30.30
C ASP A 89 6.77 -11.41 -29.94
N SER A 90 7.36 -11.46 -28.74
CA SER A 90 7.99 -12.65 -28.16
C SER A 90 7.77 -12.73 -26.65
N PRO A 91 7.96 -13.91 -26.02
CA PRO A 91 7.94 -14.06 -24.57
C PRO A 91 8.94 -13.16 -23.81
N PHE A 92 9.98 -12.67 -24.50
CA PHE A 92 11.06 -11.86 -23.93
C PHE A 92 10.92 -10.36 -24.21
N THR A 93 9.91 -9.93 -24.99
CA THR A 93 9.67 -8.52 -25.38
C THR A 93 8.31 -8.03 -24.91
N LEU A 94 7.76 -8.68 -23.89
CA LEU A 94 6.46 -8.38 -23.32
C LEU A 94 6.44 -6.99 -22.66
N LYS A 95 5.41 -6.20 -22.98
CA LYS A 95 5.12 -4.88 -22.40
C LYS A 95 3.77 -4.91 -21.69
N PRO A 96 3.58 -4.11 -20.63
CA PRO A 96 2.34 -4.13 -19.86
C PRO A 96 1.16 -3.59 -20.68
N ILE A 97 -0.06 -4.02 -20.34
CA ILE A 97 -1.30 -3.75 -21.11
C ILE A 97 -1.54 -2.25 -21.39
N GLU A 98 -1.15 -1.36 -20.48
CA GLU A 98 -1.25 0.10 -20.64
C GLU A 98 -0.38 0.69 -21.78
N THR A 99 0.48 -0.11 -22.40
CA THR A 99 1.29 0.29 -23.57
C THR A 99 0.65 -0.09 -24.91
N VAL A 100 -0.26 -1.07 -24.93
CA VAL A 100 -0.78 -1.69 -26.16
C VAL A 100 -2.18 -1.18 -26.53
N ASN A 101 -2.76 -0.30 -25.72
CA ASN A 101 -4.01 0.40 -26.01
C ASN A 101 -5.15 -0.55 -26.47
N VAL A 102 -5.38 -1.63 -25.72
CA VAL A 102 -6.46 -2.62 -25.95
C VAL A 102 -7.86 -2.00 -25.73
N TRP A 103 -8.30 -1.14 -26.63
CA TRP A 103 -9.48 -0.30 -26.44
C TRP A 103 -10.79 -1.06 -26.66
N ARG A 104 -11.72 -0.93 -25.69
CA ARG A 104 -13.15 -1.11 -25.93
C ARG A 104 -13.82 0.24 -25.70
N ASN A 105 -14.43 0.76 -26.75
CA ASN A 105 -15.25 1.97 -26.69
C ASN A 105 -16.34 1.78 -25.62
N GLU A 106 -16.71 2.86 -24.92
CA GLU A 106 -17.94 3.05 -24.09
C GLU A 106 -17.84 3.23 -22.56
N SER A 107 -16.67 3.21 -21.90
CA SER A 107 -16.66 3.59 -20.46
C SER A 107 -15.40 4.30 -19.98
N ALA A 108 -15.33 5.62 -20.24
CA ALA A 108 -14.65 6.72 -19.53
C ALA A 108 -13.20 6.61 -18.98
N ALA A 109 -12.66 5.42 -18.70
CA ALA A 109 -11.43 5.22 -17.96
C ALA A 109 -10.39 4.43 -18.78
N TRP A 110 -9.80 5.10 -19.76
CA TRP A 110 -8.81 4.52 -20.66
C TRP A 110 -7.48 5.32 -20.60
N PRO A 111 -6.30 4.67 -20.63
CA PRO A 111 -6.05 3.23 -20.81
C PRO A 111 -6.21 2.37 -19.55
N VAL A 112 -6.71 1.14 -19.72
CA VAL A 112 -6.60 0.11 -18.66
C VAL A 112 -5.12 -0.11 -18.34
N ALA A 113 -4.82 -0.18 -17.04
CA ALA A 113 -3.49 -0.46 -16.53
C ALA A 113 -3.51 -1.70 -15.62
N ASN A 114 -2.33 -2.30 -15.46
CA ASN A 114 -2.17 -3.36 -14.47
C ASN A 114 -2.29 -2.84 -13.01
N PRO A 115 -2.79 -3.66 -12.07
CA PRO A 115 -3.25 -5.03 -12.26
C PRO A 115 -4.68 -5.09 -12.82
N VAL A 116 -4.97 -6.11 -13.64
CA VAL A 116 -6.28 -6.31 -14.28
C VAL A 116 -7.23 -7.18 -13.45
N LEU A 117 -6.70 -7.97 -12.51
CA LEU A 117 -7.49 -8.77 -11.58
C LEU A 117 -6.93 -8.63 -10.16
N THR A 118 -7.81 -8.37 -9.20
CA THR A 118 -7.48 -8.13 -7.78
C THR A 118 -8.47 -8.85 -6.87
N CYS A 119 -8.17 -8.91 -5.56
CA CYS A 119 -9.13 -9.36 -4.54
C CYS A 119 -10.47 -8.62 -4.61
N ALA A 120 -10.46 -7.33 -4.97
CA ALA A 120 -11.66 -6.51 -5.06
C ALA A 120 -12.54 -6.92 -6.25
N SER A 121 -11.92 -7.31 -7.38
CA SER A 121 -12.62 -7.81 -8.57
C SER A 121 -13.52 -9.01 -8.22
N LEU A 122 -12.97 -9.96 -7.45
CA LEU A 122 -13.69 -11.14 -6.96
C LEU A 122 -14.72 -10.82 -5.88
N THR A 123 -14.29 -10.08 -4.87
CA THR A 123 -15.12 -9.73 -3.70
C THR A 123 -16.38 -8.98 -4.11
N ASN A 124 -16.26 -8.08 -5.10
CA ASN A 124 -17.38 -7.30 -5.62
C ASN A 124 -18.31 -8.12 -6.51
N SER A 125 -17.82 -9.26 -7.02
CA SER A 125 -18.58 -10.20 -7.84
C SER A 125 -19.25 -11.31 -7.01
N GLY A 126 -19.18 -11.23 -5.67
CA GLY A 126 -19.80 -12.20 -4.77
C GLY A 126 -18.89 -13.37 -4.35
N PHE A 127 -17.61 -13.32 -4.67
CA PHE A 127 -16.61 -14.34 -4.27
C PHE A 127 -15.54 -13.68 -3.39
N PRO A 128 -15.77 -13.52 -2.08
CA PRO A 128 -14.83 -12.84 -1.19
C PRO A 128 -13.42 -13.43 -1.25
N SER A 129 -12.42 -12.54 -1.31
CA SER A 129 -11.02 -12.91 -1.55
C SER A 129 -10.09 -11.97 -0.80
N ASN A 130 -8.99 -12.45 -0.21
CA ASN A 130 -7.91 -11.60 0.31
C ASN A 130 -6.87 -11.25 -0.77
N PHE A 131 -6.57 -12.17 -1.69
CA PHE A 131 -5.68 -11.93 -2.83
C PHE A 131 -5.98 -12.90 -3.98
N VAL A 132 -5.39 -12.59 -5.15
CA VAL A 132 -5.34 -13.50 -6.30
C VAL A 132 -3.89 -13.73 -6.73
N ALA A 133 -3.49 -14.98 -6.92
CA ALA A 133 -2.13 -15.37 -7.28
C ALA A 133 -2.12 -16.57 -8.26
N ASP A 134 -0.94 -17.00 -8.70
CA ASP A 134 -0.77 -18.18 -9.55
C ASP A 134 -1.63 -18.24 -10.84
N PRO A 135 -1.56 -17.22 -11.72
CA PRO A 135 -2.36 -17.16 -12.94
C PRO A 135 -2.01 -18.25 -13.97
N PHE A 136 -2.97 -19.09 -14.34
CA PHE A 136 -2.92 -20.01 -15.47
C PHE A 136 -3.93 -19.68 -16.56
N LEU A 137 -3.42 -19.35 -17.74
CA LEU A 137 -4.23 -19.07 -18.92
C LEU A 137 -4.63 -20.35 -19.67
N TYR A 138 -5.91 -20.44 -20.02
CA TYR A 138 -6.47 -21.37 -20.98
C TYR A 138 -7.22 -20.58 -22.07
N VAL A 139 -6.85 -20.78 -23.34
CA VAL A 139 -7.42 -20.05 -24.48
C VAL A 139 -8.38 -20.98 -25.23
N GLN A 140 -9.63 -20.56 -25.43
CA GLN A 140 -10.64 -21.32 -26.17
C GLN A 140 -11.34 -20.38 -27.16
N GLY A 141 -10.98 -20.51 -28.45
CA GLY A 141 -11.38 -19.54 -29.47
C GLY A 141 -10.83 -18.16 -29.13
N ASP A 142 -11.71 -17.15 -29.13
CA ASP A 142 -11.37 -15.76 -28.75
C ASP A 142 -11.55 -15.49 -27.26
N THR A 143 -12.00 -16.48 -26.47
CA THR A 143 -12.22 -16.33 -25.03
C THR A 143 -10.99 -16.77 -24.25
N LEU A 144 -10.58 -15.93 -23.32
CA LEU A 144 -9.50 -16.20 -22.38
C LEU A 144 -10.10 -16.63 -21.04
N TYR A 145 -9.73 -17.80 -20.54
CA TYR A 145 -10.05 -18.26 -19.19
C TYR A 145 -8.80 -18.21 -18.34
N LEU A 146 -8.88 -17.52 -17.21
CA LEU A 146 -7.81 -17.38 -16.24
C LEU A 146 -8.18 -18.11 -14.97
N PHE A 147 -7.46 -19.19 -14.68
CA PHE A 147 -7.52 -19.89 -13.40
C PHE A 147 -6.45 -19.32 -12.47
N PHE A 148 -6.75 -19.19 -11.19
CA PHE A 148 -5.86 -18.58 -10.22
C PHE A 148 -6.15 -19.09 -8.81
N GLU A 149 -5.18 -18.96 -7.91
CA GLU A 149 -5.40 -19.10 -6.48
C GLU A 149 -6.26 -17.93 -5.98
N ASN A 150 -7.36 -18.27 -5.31
CA ASN A 150 -8.22 -17.36 -4.59
C ASN A 150 -8.08 -17.61 -3.10
N LYS A 151 -7.56 -16.65 -2.34
CA LYS A 151 -7.49 -16.80 -0.89
C LYS A 151 -8.79 -16.45 -0.19
N ASN A 152 -9.43 -17.44 0.40
CA ASN A 152 -10.65 -17.27 1.18
C ASN A 152 -10.39 -16.41 2.43
N PRO A 153 -11.13 -15.31 2.65
CA PRO A 153 -10.86 -14.39 3.75
C PRO A 153 -11.31 -14.90 5.13
N ILE A 154 -12.11 -15.97 5.18
CA ILE A 154 -12.61 -16.56 6.42
C ILE A 154 -11.70 -17.71 6.84
N THR A 155 -11.52 -18.69 5.95
CA THR A 155 -10.73 -19.91 6.25
C THR A 155 -9.23 -19.69 6.07
N LEU A 156 -8.83 -18.62 5.37
CA LEU A 156 -7.45 -18.34 4.95
C LEU A 156 -6.83 -19.43 4.05
N GLN A 157 -7.65 -20.34 3.53
CA GLN A 157 -7.22 -21.35 2.57
C GLN A 157 -7.26 -20.79 1.13
N GLY A 158 -6.46 -21.37 0.25
CA GLY A 158 -6.53 -21.12 -1.19
C GLY A 158 -7.56 -22.05 -1.82
N ASP A 159 -8.44 -21.49 -2.63
CA ASP A 159 -9.36 -22.20 -3.52
C ASP A 159 -9.00 -21.86 -4.96
N ILE A 160 -9.44 -22.63 -5.97
CA ILE A 160 -9.17 -22.28 -7.37
C ILE A 160 -10.32 -21.44 -7.92
N GLY A 161 -10.05 -20.16 -8.19
CA GLY A 161 -10.98 -19.27 -8.88
C GLY A 161 -10.81 -19.30 -10.39
N VAL A 162 -11.85 -18.86 -11.12
CA VAL A 162 -11.77 -18.65 -12.57
C VAL A 162 -12.48 -17.37 -13.01
N ALA A 163 -11.87 -16.66 -13.96
CA ALA A 163 -12.43 -15.49 -14.63
C ALA A 163 -12.30 -15.61 -16.15
N GLU A 164 -13.24 -15.02 -16.89
CA GLU A 164 -13.23 -14.95 -18.35
C GLU A 164 -12.94 -13.54 -18.86
N SER A 165 -12.27 -13.45 -20.00
CA SER A 165 -12.11 -12.22 -20.77
C SER A 165 -12.43 -12.46 -22.25
N THR A 166 -13.24 -11.57 -22.82
CA THR A 166 -13.64 -11.57 -24.23
C THR A 166 -13.14 -10.34 -24.98
N ASP A 167 -12.26 -9.56 -24.35
CA ASP A 167 -11.76 -8.27 -24.89
C ASP A 167 -10.24 -8.20 -24.80
N LYS A 168 -9.59 -9.33 -25.08
CA LYS A 168 -8.12 -9.46 -25.07
C LYS A 168 -7.56 -9.04 -23.70
N GLY A 169 -8.11 -9.56 -22.62
CA GLY A 169 -7.56 -9.43 -21.27
C GLY A 169 -7.67 -8.02 -20.67
N ALA A 170 -8.40 -7.09 -21.29
CA ALA A 170 -8.61 -5.75 -20.75
C ALA A 170 -9.58 -5.78 -19.57
N THR A 171 -10.63 -6.60 -19.65
CA THR A 171 -11.56 -6.86 -18.56
C THR A 171 -11.67 -8.34 -18.25
N TRP A 172 -11.86 -8.66 -16.97
CA TRP A 172 -11.98 -10.03 -16.47
C TRP A 172 -13.23 -10.13 -15.62
N LYS A 173 -14.16 -10.99 -16.04
CA LYS A 173 -15.39 -11.28 -15.33
C LYS A 173 -15.19 -12.54 -14.49
N PRO A 174 -15.20 -12.46 -13.15
CA PRO A 174 -15.17 -13.65 -12.30
C PRO A 174 -16.39 -14.53 -12.55
N LEU A 175 -16.17 -15.83 -12.73
CA LEU A 175 -17.23 -16.82 -12.94
C LEU A 175 -17.53 -17.62 -11.68
N GLY A 176 -16.56 -17.74 -10.78
CA GLY A 176 -16.72 -18.38 -9.47
C GLY A 176 -15.51 -19.21 -9.06
N ILE A 177 -15.74 -20.09 -8.08
CA ILE A 177 -14.77 -21.06 -7.61
C ILE A 177 -14.89 -22.32 -8.48
N ALA A 178 -13.83 -22.63 -9.22
CA ALA A 178 -13.74 -23.80 -10.08
C ALA A 178 -13.43 -25.07 -9.28
N LEU A 179 -12.65 -24.97 -8.21
CA LEU A 179 -12.34 -26.10 -7.34
C LEU A 179 -12.19 -25.63 -5.90
N ASP A 180 -12.96 -26.26 -5.01
CA ASP A 180 -12.96 -26.05 -3.56
C ASP A 180 -12.83 -27.43 -2.90
N GLU A 181 -11.87 -27.55 -1.98
CA GLU A 181 -11.58 -28.78 -1.24
C GLU A 181 -11.36 -28.41 0.24
N ALA A 182 -11.34 -29.41 1.12
CA ALA A 182 -11.16 -29.18 2.56
C ALA A 182 -9.73 -28.76 2.96
N TRP A 183 -8.84 -28.51 1.99
CA TRP A 183 -7.43 -28.17 2.18
C TRP A 183 -7.03 -27.07 1.19
N HIS A 184 -5.88 -26.44 1.44
CA HIS A 184 -5.36 -25.37 0.61
C HIS A 184 -4.99 -25.86 -0.80
N LEU A 185 -5.48 -25.14 -1.81
CA LEU A 185 -5.20 -25.32 -3.24
C LEU A 185 -4.54 -24.06 -3.82
N SER A 186 -3.53 -24.24 -4.66
CA SER A 186 -2.89 -23.17 -5.43
C SER A 186 -2.37 -23.71 -6.77
N PHE A 187 -1.63 -22.90 -7.53
CA PHE A 187 -0.95 -23.32 -8.77
C PHE A 187 -1.81 -24.17 -9.74
N PRO A 188 -2.98 -23.69 -10.23
CA PRO A 188 -3.93 -24.48 -11.00
C PRO A 188 -3.47 -24.78 -12.44
N PHE A 189 -2.59 -25.75 -12.63
CA PHE A 189 -2.07 -26.09 -13.96
C PHE A 189 -3.15 -26.72 -14.86
N VAL A 190 -3.75 -25.94 -15.77
CA VAL A 190 -4.84 -26.39 -16.67
C VAL A 190 -4.36 -26.73 -18.09
N PHE A 191 -4.60 -27.93 -18.60
CA PHE A 191 -4.14 -28.36 -19.92
C PHE A 191 -5.16 -29.24 -20.66
N ASN A 192 -5.02 -29.34 -21.98
CA ASN A 192 -5.81 -30.27 -22.81
C ASN A 192 -5.02 -31.55 -23.07
N TYR A 193 -5.69 -32.70 -22.99
CA TYR A 193 -5.14 -33.98 -23.42
C TYR A 193 -6.24 -34.84 -24.04
N LYS A 194 -6.05 -35.22 -25.32
CA LYS A 194 -6.99 -36.04 -26.11
C LYS A 194 -8.43 -35.47 -26.12
N GLY A 195 -8.57 -34.15 -26.26
CA GLY A 195 -9.87 -33.48 -26.32
C GLY A 195 -10.49 -33.14 -24.96
N GLU A 196 -10.00 -33.73 -23.88
CA GLU A 196 -10.46 -33.46 -22.52
C GLU A 196 -9.60 -32.39 -21.84
N ILE A 197 -10.20 -31.61 -20.93
CA ILE A 197 -9.52 -30.56 -20.17
C ILE A 197 -9.26 -31.06 -18.75
N TYR A 198 -8.01 -30.92 -18.30
CA TYR A 198 -7.56 -31.33 -16.98
C TYR A 198 -6.99 -30.16 -16.19
N MET A 199 -7.11 -30.22 -14.86
CA MET A 199 -6.50 -29.30 -13.91
C MET A 199 -5.66 -30.11 -12.90
N MET A 200 -4.43 -29.66 -12.67
CA MET A 200 -3.51 -30.23 -11.69
C MET A 200 -3.10 -29.12 -10.71
N PRO A 201 -3.89 -28.87 -9.65
CA PRO A 201 -3.54 -27.89 -8.63
C PRO A 201 -2.45 -28.43 -7.69
N GLU A 202 -1.78 -27.52 -7.00
CA GLU A 202 -1.00 -27.88 -5.81
C GLU A 202 -1.93 -28.34 -4.69
N SER A 203 -1.61 -29.48 -4.09
CA SER A 203 -2.33 -30.05 -2.93
C SER A 203 -1.34 -30.60 -1.90
N ASN A 204 -0.25 -29.85 -1.65
CA ASN A 204 0.87 -30.30 -0.82
C ASN A 204 0.43 -30.77 0.58
N GLN A 205 -0.62 -30.15 1.14
CA GLN A 205 -1.07 -30.33 2.51
C GLN A 205 -1.52 -31.78 2.78
N ILE A 206 -2.06 -32.45 1.77
CA ILE A 206 -2.57 -33.82 1.89
C ILE A 206 -1.58 -34.89 1.41
N GLY A 207 -0.38 -34.50 0.93
CA GLY A 207 0.63 -35.46 0.50
C GLY A 207 0.36 -36.12 -0.85
N GLU A 208 -0.52 -35.55 -1.68
CA GLU A 208 -0.91 -36.11 -2.97
C GLU A 208 -0.82 -35.05 -4.08
N LEU A 209 -0.48 -35.48 -5.29
CA LEU A 209 -0.67 -34.71 -6.52
C LEU A 209 -1.87 -35.28 -7.28
N ARG A 210 -2.93 -34.49 -7.35
CA ARG A 210 -4.23 -34.87 -7.93
C ARG A 210 -4.44 -34.26 -9.30
N LEU A 211 -5.16 -35.00 -10.15
CA LEU A 211 -5.59 -34.56 -11.46
C LEU A 211 -7.12 -34.57 -11.52
N TYR A 212 -7.71 -33.43 -11.86
CA TYR A 212 -9.13 -33.24 -12.03
C TYR A 212 -9.46 -33.10 -13.52
N ARG A 213 -10.60 -33.64 -13.95
CA ARG A 213 -11.12 -33.50 -15.32
C ARG A 213 -12.35 -32.62 -15.32
N ALA A 214 -12.44 -31.71 -16.29
CA ALA A 214 -13.61 -30.87 -16.48
C ALA A 214 -14.82 -31.73 -16.89
N VAL A 215 -15.94 -31.53 -16.20
CA VAL A 215 -17.25 -32.11 -16.55
C VAL A 215 -18.11 -31.06 -17.25
N ASN A 216 -18.14 -29.86 -16.69
CA ASN A 216 -18.76 -28.69 -17.28
C ASN A 216 -17.78 -27.51 -17.16
N PHE A 217 -17.00 -27.31 -18.21
CA PHE A 217 -15.96 -26.30 -18.23
C PHE A 217 -16.58 -24.89 -18.23
N PRO A 218 -16.08 -23.92 -17.43
CA PRO A 218 -14.87 -23.98 -16.60
C PRO A 218 -15.09 -24.27 -15.11
N LEU A 219 -16.33 -24.52 -14.64
CA LEU A 219 -16.66 -24.49 -13.21
C LEU A 219 -16.81 -25.86 -12.54
N THR A 220 -17.12 -26.92 -13.28
CA THR A 220 -17.35 -28.24 -12.67
C THR A 220 -16.26 -29.20 -13.04
N TRP A 221 -15.58 -29.72 -12.02
CA TRP A 221 -14.46 -30.64 -12.13
C TRP A 221 -14.70 -31.87 -11.28
N LYS A 222 -14.14 -33.00 -11.70
CA LYS A 222 -14.15 -34.24 -10.90
C LYS A 222 -12.73 -34.77 -10.75
N LEU A 223 -12.43 -35.37 -9.60
CA LEU A 223 -11.17 -36.08 -9.41
C LEU A 223 -11.10 -37.23 -10.41
N GLU A 224 -10.13 -37.18 -11.31
CA GLU A 224 -9.89 -38.24 -12.28
C GLU A 224 -8.88 -39.25 -11.72
N LYS A 225 -7.78 -38.76 -11.11
CA LYS A 225 -6.70 -39.62 -10.64
C LYS A 225 -5.78 -38.94 -9.62
N VAL A 226 -5.32 -39.69 -8.63
CA VAL A 226 -4.10 -39.36 -7.86
C VAL A 226 -2.91 -39.84 -8.67
N ILE A 227 -2.14 -38.91 -9.25
CA ILE A 227 -1.06 -39.26 -10.18
C ILE A 227 0.28 -39.54 -9.47
N LEU A 228 0.47 -38.98 -8.27
CA LEU A 228 1.60 -39.27 -7.36
C LEU A 228 1.16 -39.09 -5.90
N GLN A 229 1.58 -39.99 -5.01
CA GLN A 229 1.44 -39.83 -3.55
C GLN A 229 2.67 -39.12 -2.97
N LYS A 230 2.82 -37.84 -3.32
CA LYS A 230 3.88 -36.95 -2.80
C LYS A 230 3.34 -35.53 -2.60
N PRO A 231 3.80 -34.79 -1.56
CA PRO A 231 3.42 -33.40 -1.32
C PRO A 231 4.19 -32.44 -2.24
N LEU A 232 3.97 -32.56 -3.56
CA LEU A 232 4.66 -31.73 -4.52
C LEU A 232 4.12 -30.30 -4.52
N VAL A 233 5.04 -29.35 -4.58
CA VAL A 233 4.77 -27.91 -4.66
C VAL A 233 5.05 -27.41 -6.08
N ASP A 234 4.20 -26.50 -6.57
CA ASP A 234 4.23 -25.85 -7.88
C ASP A 234 4.50 -26.82 -9.04
N SER A 235 3.67 -27.85 -9.14
CA SER A 235 3.85 -28.92 -10.12
C SER A 235 3.46 -28.48 -11.53
N THR A 236 4.31 -28.76 -12.53
CA THR A 236 4.00 -28.49 -13.94
C THR A 236 4.36 -29.64 -14.85
N ILE A 237 3.56 -29.84 -15.91
CA ILE A 237 3.79 -30.87 -16.92
C ILE A 237 4.20 -30.23 -18.25
N ILE A 238 5.12 -30.87 -18.98
CA ILE A 238 5.38 -30.55 -20.38
C ILE A 238 5.60 -31.80 -21.22
N HIS A 239 5.10 -31.79 -22.46
CA HIS A 239 5.42 -32.77 -23.47
C HIS A 239 6.69 -32.38 -24.23
N HIS A 240 7.71 -33.24 -24.20
CA HIS A 240 8.98 -33.02 -24.90
C HIS A 240 9.58 -34.36 -25.35
N GLN A 241 9.96 -34.44 -26.63
CA GLN A 241 10.59 -35.63 -27.25
C GLN A 241 9.85 -36.94 -26.94
N GLY A 242 8.52 -36.94 -27.15
CA GLY A 242 7.66 -38.13 -27.02
C GLY A 242 7.39 -38.58 -25.57
N ASN A 243 7.86 -37.85 -24.57
CA ASN A 243 7.55 -38.11 -23.15
C ASN A 243 6.89 -36.88 -22.52
N TYR A 244 6.10 -37.13 -21.49
CA TYR A 244 5.62 -36.12 -20.56
C TYR A 244 6.60 -36.03 -19.39
N TRP A 245 6.95 -34.82 -19.02
CA TRP A 245 7.87 -34.49 -17.93
C TRP A 245 7.11 -33.69 -16.89
N LEU A 246 7.18 -34.13 -15.64
CA LEU A 246 6.60 -33.46 -14.48
C LEU A 246 7.73 -32.85 -13.67
N PHE A 247 7.65 -31.56 -13.38
CA PHE A 247 8.58 -30.82 -12.53
C PHE A 247 7.85 -30.42 -11.25
N GLY A 248 8.51 -30.49 -10.10
CA GLY A 248 7.95 -30.03 -8.83
C GLY A 248 8.97 -30.07 -7.70
N SER A 249 8.63 -29.47 -6.55
CA SER A 249 9.46 -29.51 -5.35
C SER A 249 8.87 -30.48 -4.31
N ASP A 250 9.63 -31.48 -3.87
CA ASP A 250 9.21 -32.43 -2.83
C ASP A 250 9.79 -32.07 -1.45
N HIS A 251 9.04 -31.30 -0.67
CA HIS A 251 9.48 -30.86 0.65
C HIS A 251 9.49 -31.95 1.74
N SER A 252 9.07 -33.18 1.45
CA SER A 252 9.01 -34.26 2.45
C SER A 252 10.32 -35.03 2.59
N SER A 253 11.22 -34.97 1.61
CA SER A 253 12.48 -35.70 1.62
C SER A 253 13.42 -35.25 2.75
N PHE A 254 14.11 -36.18 3.39
CA PHE A 254 15.09 -35.86 4.43
C PHE A 254 16.20 -34.94 3.86
N GLY A 255 16.42 -33.78 4.51
CA GLY A 255 17.37 -32.78 4.03
C GLY A 255 16.86 -31.84 2.93
N ALA A 256 15.58 -31.94 2.53
CA ALA A 256 14.95 -31.02 1.59
C ALA A 256 15.03 -29.57 2.07
N LYS A 257 15.53 -28.67 1.21
CA LYS A 257 15.50 -27.23 1.45
C LYS A 257 14.20 -26.66 0.89
N LYS A 258 13.27 -26.26 1.77
CA LYS A 258 12.01 -25.57 1.39
C LYS A 258 12.30 -24.43 0.42
N ASN A 259 11.56 -24.37 -0.70
CA ASN A 259 11.73 -23.43 -1.82
C ASN A 259 13.08 -23.49 -2.56
N GLY A 260 13.90 -24.52 -2.31
CA GLY A 260 15.26 -24.65 -2.85
C GLY A 260 15.52 -26.01 -3.50
N GLN A 261 14.46 -26.74 -3.88
CA GLN A 261 14.55 -28.09 -4.42
C GLN A 261 13.80 -28.20 -5.75
N LEU A 262 14.35 -28.99 -6.67
CA LEU A 262 13.71 -29.35 -7.93
C LEU A 262 13.83 -30.85 -8.15
N GLU A 263 12.72 -31.49 -8.48
CA GLU A 263 12.64 -32.88 -8.87
C GLU A 263 11.88 -33.03 -10.19
N ILE A 264 12.23 -34.07 -10.95
CA ILE A 264 11.66 -34.37 -12.25
C ILE A 264 11.16 -35.81 -12.29
N TRP A 265 10.01 -36.03 -12.91
CA TRP A 265 9.49 -37.35 -13.26
C TRP A 265 9.14 -37.39 -14.74
N TYR A 266 9.06 -38.59 -15.31
CA TYR A 266 8.65 -38.77 -16.70
C TYR A 266 7.63 -39.89 -16.87
N SER A 267 6.81 -39.77 -17.91
CA SER A 267 5.82 -40.77 -18.30
C SER A 267 5.51 -40.70 -19.80
N HIS A 268 4.88 -41.73 -20.36
CA HIS A 268 4.36 -41.71 -21.73
C HIS A 268 3.03 -40.98 -21.85
N THR A 269 2.33 -40.74 -20.73
CA THR A 269 1.06 -39.99 -20.69
C THR A 269 1.07 -39.02 -19.51
N PRO A 270 0.31 -37.91 -19.56
CA PRO A 270 0.21 -37.00 -18.42
C PRO A 270 -0.57 -37.61 -17.24
N LEU A 271 -1.20 -38.79 -17.43
CA LEU A 271 -1.94 -39.53 -16.41
C LEU A 271 -1.05 -40.53 -15.65
N GLY A 272 0.25 -40.58 -15.97
CA GLY A 272 1.19 -41.54 -15.43
C GLY A 272 1.12 -42.93 -16.08
N PRO A 273 1.72 -43.96 -15.47
CA PRO A 273 2.49 -43.88 -14.22
C PRO A 273 3.76 -43.02 -14.39
N TRP A 274 4.12 -42.28 -13.35
CA TRP A 274 5.27 -41.39 -13.34
C TRP A 274 6.50 -42.10 -12.76
N LYS A 275 7.62 -42.03 -13.48
CA LYS A 275 8.91 -42.58 -13.04
C LYS A 275 9.85 -41.44 -12.64
N PRO A 276 10.53 -41.50 -11.48
CA PRO A 276 11.47 -40.47 -11.08
C PRO A 276 12.66 -40.41 -12.05
N HIS A 277 13.13 -39.20 -12.32
CA HIS A 277 14.36 -38.99 -13.07
C HIS A 277 15.57 -39.47 -12.25
N LYS A 278 16.57 -40.09 -12.90
CA LYS A 278 17.69 -40.73 -12.19
C LYS A 278 18.55 -39.76 -11.36
N LYS A 279 18.58 -38.50 -11.77
CA LYS A 279 19.31 -37.42 -11.07
C LYS A 279 18.46 -36.71 -9.99
N ASN A 280 17.30 -37.23 -9.58
CA ASN A 280 16.56 -36.61 -8.48
C ASN A 280 17.32 -36.73 -7.13
N PRO A 281 17.31 -35.68 -6.28
CA PRO A 281 16.84 -34.35 -6.59
C PRO A 281 17.79 -33.64 -7.57
N ILE A 282 17.22 -33.03 -8.60
CA ILE A 282 17.98 -32.30 -9.63
C ILE A 282 18.75 -31.13 -9.02
N TYR A 283 18.10 -30.47 -8.06
CA TYR A 283 18.70 -29.42 -7.26
C TYR A 283 18.15 -29.50 -5.84
N ASN A 284 19.00 -29.26 -4.84
CA ASN A 284 18.62 -29.08 -3.44
C ASN A 284 19.63 -28.16 -2.75
N GLY A 285 19.31 -26.87 -2.64
CA GLY A 285 20.30 -25.87 -2.22
C GLY A 285 19.72 -24.50 -1.89
N LYS A 286 20.33 -23.46 -2.44
CA LYS A 286 19.96 -22.06 -2.15
C LYS A 286 18.63 -21.72 -2.80
N ARG A 287 17.77 -21.02 -2.06
CA ARG A 287 16.42 -20.64 -2.48
C ARG A 287 16.38 -19.56 -3.56
N ASN A 288 17.50 -18.86 -3.78
CA ASN A 288 17.59 -17.79 -4.78
C ASN A 288 17.85 -18.28 -6.20
N VAL A 289 18.12 -19.58 -6.39
CA VAL A 289 18.56 -20.15 -7.67
C VAL A 289 17.40 -20.38 -8.64
N GLY A 290 16.13 -20.34 -8.22
CA GLY A 290 15.00 -20.59 -9.13
C GLY A 290 14.55 -22.05 -9.20
N ALA A 291 14.82 -22.85 -8.15
CA ALA A 291 14.49 -24.27 -8.15
C ALA A 291 12.98 -24.55 -8.09
N ARG A 292 12.25 -23.84 -7.23
CA ARG A 292 10.78 -23.87 -7.18
C ARG A 292 10.22 -23.31 -8.49
N ASN A 293 9.24 -23.97 -9.10
CA ASN A 293 8.67 -23.53 -10.38
C ASN A 293 7.87 -22.24 -10.20
N GLY A 294 7.86 -21.37 -11.21
CA GLY A 294 7.14 -20.10 -11.19
C GLY A 294 6.07 -20.00 -12.27
N GLY A 295 5.43 -21.11 -12.63
CA GLY A 295 4.37 -21.16 -13.64
C GLY A 295 4.64 -22.16 -14.76
N ARG A 296 4.03 -21.90 -15.93
CA ARG A 296 4.02 -22.84 -17.06
C ARG A 296 5.33 -22.76 -17.88
N PRO A 297 6.03 -23.89 -18.09
CA PRO A 297 7.09 -24.00 -19.10
C PRO A 297 6.55 -23.73 -20.50
N PHE A 298 7.36 -23.09 -21.34
CA PHE A 298 6.94 -22.68 -22.69
C PHE A 298 8.00 -23.00 -23.74
N LEU A 299 7.52 -23.14 -24.98
CA LEU A 299 8.36 -23.32 -26.16
C LEU A 299 8.44 -21.99 -26.91
N HIS A 300 9.64 -21.62 -27.35
CA HIS A 300 9.88 -20.47 -28.21
C HIS A 300 11.10 -20.74 -29.09
N ASP A 301 10.97 -20.51 -30.39
CA ASP A 301 12.02 -20.76 -31.40
C ASP A 301 12.65 -22.16 -31.30
N GLY A 302 11.80 -23.18 -31.09
CA GLY A 302 12.23 -24.58 -30.93
C GLY A 302 12.94 -24.90 -29.60
N ASN A 303 13.18 -23.91 -28.75
CA ASN A 303 13.81 -24.08 -27.45
C ASN A 303 12.77 -24.20 -26.34
N LEU A 304 13.12 -24.96 -25.30
CA LEU A 304 12.30 -25.15 -24.12
C LEU A 304 12.76 -24.27 -22.96
N TYR A 305 11.82 -23.59 -22.31
CA TYR A 305 12.07 -22.73 -21.17
C TYR A 305 11.24 -23.14 -19.94
N ARG A 306 11.89 -23.17 -18.77
CA ARG A 306 11.27 -23.34 -17.46
C ARG A 306 11.25 -21.99 -16.72
N VAL A 307 10.17 -21.76 -16.00
CA VAL A 307 10.01 -20.61 -15.11
C VAL A 307 10.32 -21.05 -13.68
N GLY A 308 11.14 -20.30 -12.96
CA GLY A 308 11.51 -20.57 -11.58
C GLY A 308 11.42 -19.33 -10.68
N GLN A 309 11.31 -19.56 -9.37
CA GLN A 309 11.15 -18.51 -8.36
C GLN A 309 12.45 -18.24 -7.59
N ASP A 310 12.86 -16.97 -7.52
CA ASP A 310 13.87 -16.52 -6.56
C ASP A 310 13.19 -16.30 -5.19
N CYS A 311 13.44 -17.22 -4.25
CA CYS A 311 12.94 -17.15 -2.88
C CYS A 311 14.07 -16.89 -1.87
N GLY A 312 15.14 -16.20 -2.29
CA GLY A 312 16.34 -15.98 -1.49
C GLY A 312 16.14 -15.10 -0.26
N GLU A 313 15.81 -13.83 -0.51
CA GLU A 313 15.58 -12.83 0.54
C GLU A 313 14.20 -13.02 1.19
N ASN A 314 13.17 -13.12 0.35
CA ASN A 314 11.78 -13.31 0.72
C ASN A 314 11.13 -14.28 -0.26
N TYR A 315 10.03 -14.92 0.15
CA TYR A 315 9.21 -15.72 -0.74
C TYR A 315 8.74 -14.89 -1.95
N GLY A 316 8.96 -15.42 -3.16
CA GLY A 316 8.46 -14.83 -4.40
C GLY A 316 9.11 -13.50 -4.78
N LYS A 317 10.42 -13.33 -4.55
CA LYS A 317 11.10 -12.04 -4.78
C LYS A 317 11.05 -11.63 -6.25
N ARG A 318 11.31 -12.56 -7.16
CA ARG A 318 11.27 -12.37 -8.62
C ARG A 318 11.21 -13.71 -9.34
N ILE A 319 10.88 -13.64 -10.62
CA ILE A 319 10.92 -14.76 -11.56
C ILE A 319 12.33 -14.89 -12.17
N ARG A 320 12.72 -16.12 -12.50
CA ARG A 320 13.90 -16.47 -13.32
C ARG A 320 13.46 -17.40 -14.45
N ILE A 321 14.07 -17.22 -15.62
CA ILE A 321 13.81 -18.08 -16.78
C ILE A 321 15.04 -18.91 -17.08
N PHE A 322 14.82 -20.20 -17.36
CA PHE A 322 15.87 -21.16 -17.66
C PHE A 322 15.62 -21.81 -19.01
N LYS A 323 16.57 -21.69 -19.93
CA LYS A 323 16.59 -22.51 -21.14
C LYS A 323 17.01 -23.93 -20.75
N ILE A 324 16.18 -24.91 -21.03
CA ILE A 324 16.50 -26.33 -20.85
C ILE A 324 17.34 -26.76 -22.06
N GLU A 325 18.62 -27.07 -21.82
CA GLU A 325 19.55 -27.51 -22.87
C GLU A 325 19.48 -29.02 -23.09
N THR A 326 19.33 -29.78 -22.00
CA THR A 326 19.22 -31.24 -22.04
C THR A 326 18.08 -31.69 -21.13
N LEU A 327 17.16 -32.49 -21.67
CA LEU A 327 16.10 -33.16 -20.92
C LEU A 327 15.94 -34.59 -21.46
N SER A 328 16.60 -35.54 -20.80
CA SER A 328 16.51 -36.97 -21.10
C SER A 328 16.20 -37.74 -19.82
N LYS A 329 16.08 -39.07 -19.91
CA LYS A 329 15.82 -39.92 -18.73
C LYS A 329 17.02 -40.00 -17.78
N GLU A 330 18.20 -39.64 -18.27
CA GLU A 330 19.51 -39.82 -17.62
C GLU A 330 20.15 -38.48 -17.25
N GLU A 331 19.82 -37.41 -17.96
CA GLU A 331 20.47 -36.12 -17.84
C GLU A 331 19.48 -34.97 -17.94
N TYR A 332 19.66 -34.00 -17.04
CA TYR A 332 19.00 -32.70 -17.05
C TYR A 332 20.04 -31.59 -16.96
N ARG A 333 19.92 -30.58 -17.82
CA ARG A 333 20.74 -29.37 -17.78
C ARG A 333 19.90 -28.17 -18.21
N GLU A 334 19.98 -27.11 -17.41
CA GLU A 334 19.35 -25.83 -17.72
C GLU A 334 20.35 -24.69 -17.52
N VAL A 335 20.16 -23.60 -18.27
CA VAL A 335 20.95 -22.37 -18.16
C VAL A 335 20.01 -21.19 -17.99
N GLN A 336 20.29 -20.32 -17.02
CA GLN A 336 19.50 -19.11 -16.83
C GLN A 336 19.68 -18.18 -18.04
N VAL A 337 18.58 -17.60 -18.51
CA VAL A 337 18.59 -16.57 -19.56
C VAL A 337 18.12 -15.23 -19.00
N SER A 338 18.46 -14.12 -19.68
CA SER A 338 17.94 -12.80 -19.30
C SER A 338 16.42 -12.77 -19.50
N PHE A 339 15.73 -12.18 -18.55
CA PHE A 339 14.30 -11.98 -18.60
C PHE A 339 13.97 -10.70 -17.87
N ASP A 340 13.75 -9.66 -18.64
CA ASP A 340 13.54 -8.31 -18.15
C ASP A 340 12.10 -7.91 -18.45
N ILE A 341 11.25 -8.03 -17.43
CA ILE A 341 9.94 -7.37 -17.43
C ILE A 341 10.17 -5.97 -16.87
N GLU A 342 9.59 -4.95 -17.49
CA GLU A 342 9.61 -3.60 -16.97
C GLU A 342 9.01 -3.57 -15.55
N VAL A 343 9.86 -3.37 -14.54
CA VAL A 343 9.44 -3.21 -13.13
C VAL A 343 9.44 -1.72 -12.80
N SER A 344 8.30 -1.25 -12.33
CA SER A 344 8.14 0.14 -11.90
C SER A 344 9.11 0.51 -10.77
N HIS A 345 9.78 1.65 -10.89
CA HIS A 345 10.66 2.20 -9.86
C HIS A 345 9.91 2.81 -8.66
N LYS A 346 8.57 2.71 -8.63
CA LYS A 346 7.73 3.20 -7.54
C LYS A 346 7.79 2.34 -6.27
N GLY A 347 8.49 1.21 -6.30
CA GLY A 347 8.59 0.28 -5.17
C GLY A 347 7.21 -0.18 -4.71
N LYS A 348 6.92 -0.11 -3.41
CA LYS A 348 5.64 -0.53 -2.82
C LYS A 348 4.40 0.21 -3.33
N ASN A 349 4.54 1.33 -4.04
CA ASN A 349 3.41 2.02 -4.68
C ASN A 349 3.05 1.43 -6.06
N SER A 350 3.86 0.51 -6.58
CA SER A 350 3.48 -0.34 -7.72
C SER A 350 2.90 -1.65 -7.21
N TRP A 351 1.87 -2.16 -7.89
CA TRP A 351 1.19 -3.41 -7.53
C TRP A 351 2.11 -4.64 -7.52
N ASN A 352 3.15 -4.64 -8.36
CA ASN A 352 4.15 -5.69 -8.52
C ASN A 352 5.56 -5.26 -8.10
N GLY A 353 5.67 -4.19 -7.30
CA GLY A 353 6.95 -3.49 -7.09
C GLY A 353 7.88 -4.13 -6.06
N LEU A 354 7.40 -5.08 -5.25
CA LEU A 354 8.27 -5.78 -4.27
C LEU A 354 8.54 -7.23 -4.64
N ARG A 355 7.53 -7.92 -5.18
CA ARG A 355 7.50 -9.38 -5.37
C ARG A 355 6.69 -9.78 -6.59
N GLN A 356 7.13 -10.83 -7.27
CA GLN A 356 6.50 -11.48 -8.43
C GLN A 356 7.00 -12.93 -8.43
N HIS A 357 6.11 -13.91 -8.53
CA HIS A 357 6.53 -15.31 -8.42
C HIS A 357 5.94 -16.23 -9.48
N HIS A 358 4.93 -15.77 -10.21
CA HIS A 358 4.30 -16.55 -11.25
C HIS A 358 4.34 -15.86 -12.60
N PHE A 359 4.67 -16.61 -13.64
CA PHE A 359 4.63 -16.18 -15.03
C PHE A 359 4.09 -17.28 -15.94
N VAL A 360 3.14 -16.89 -16.79
CA VAL A 360 2.63 -17.71 -17.88
C VAL A 360 2.64 -16.89 -19.16
N VAL A 361 3.05 -17.51 -20.26
CA VAL A 361 3.00 -16.93 -21.59
C VAL A 361 2.32 -17.87 -22.58
N LYS A 362 1.53 -17.31 -23.49
CA LYS A 362 0.86 -18.04 -24.56
C LYS A 362 0.95 -17.24 -25.85
N GLN A 363 1.18 -17.94 -26.95
CA GLN A 363 1.04 -17.37 -28.28
C GLN A 363 -0.45 -17.33 -28.64
N LEU A 364 -0.90 -16.20 -29.16
CA LEU A 364 -2.25 -15.99 -29.66
C LEU A 364 -2.35 -16.42 -31.12
N SER A 365 -3.58 -16.63 -31.60
CA SER A 365 -3.88 -16.92 -33.01
C SER A 365 -3.38 -15.83 -33.97
N SER A 366 -3.26 -14.58 -33.51
CA SER A 366 -2.70 -13.46 -34.25
C SER A 366 -1.18 -13.51 -34.45
N GLY A 367 -0.48 -14.48 -33.83
CA GLY A 367 0.97 -14.62 -33.87
C GLY A 367 1.71 -13.93 -32.73
N GLY A 368 1.12 -12.88 -32.13
CA GLY A 368 1.66 -12.21 -30.94
C GLY A 368 1.51 -13.05 -29.66
N TYR A 369 2.12 -12.58 -28.57
CA TYR A 369 2.10 -13.26 -27.27
C TYR A 369 1.32 -12.47 -26.23
N ILE A 370 0.61 -13.21 -25.37
CA ILE A 370 0.02 -12.72 -24.12
C ILE A 370 0.77 -13.35 -22.95
N GLY A 371 1.16 -12.52 -21.97
CA GLY A 371 1.78 -12.92 -20.72
C GLY A 371 0.92 -12.54 -19.53
N LEU A 372 0.91 -13.37 -18.49
CA LEU A 372 0.32 -13.07 -17.18
C LEU A 372 1.35 -13.22 -16.10
N ILE A 373 1.39 -12.24 -15.20
CA ILE A 373 2.33 -12.17 -14.09
C ILE A 373 1.54 -11.78 -12.85
N ASP A 374 1.78 -12.48 -11.74
CA ASP A 374 1.33 -11.99 -10.45
C ASP A 374 2.33 -11.02 -9.82
N GLY A 375 1.82 -10.21 -8.90
CA GLY A 375 2.62 -9.16 -8.30
C GLY A 375 2.08 -8.78 -6.94
N ASP A 376 3.02 -8.48 -6.06
CA ASP A 376 2.73 -7.96 -4.74
C ASP A 376 3.62 -6.77 -4.38
N ARG A 377 3.02 -5.89 -3.60
CA ARG A 377 3.56 -4.63 -3.10
C ARG A 377 3.89 -4.68 -1.60
N VAL A 378 3.58 -5.79 -0.94
CA VAL A 378 3.83 -6.03 0.49
C VAL A 378 4.89 -7.13 0.63
N THR A 379 5.69 -7.11 1.68
CA THR A 379 6.61 -8.22 1.98
C THR A 379 5.91 -9.30 2.80
N SER A 380 6.33 -10.56 2.66
CA SER A 380 5.81 -11.62 3.53
C SER A 380 6.10 -11.29 5.00
N GLY A 381 5.08 -11.45 5.85
CA GLY A 381 5.16 -11.15 7.28
C GLY A 381 5.10 -9.67 7.63
N ASP A 382 4.83 -8.76 6.68
CA ASP A 382 4.78 -7.31 6.94
C ASP A 382 3.85 -6.94 8.10
N LEU A 383 2.61 -7.45 8.10
CA LEU A 383 1.64 -7.19 9.16
C LEU A 383 2.19 -7.57 10.54
N PHE A 384 2.76 -8.76 10.68
CA PHE A 384 3.37 -9.20 11.93
C PHE A 384 4.53 -8.29 12.37
N HIS A 385 5.45 -7.94 11.46
CA HIS A 385 6.58 -7.07 11.78
C HIS A 385 6.12 -5.67 12.21
N ARG A 386 5.15 -5.09 11.50
CA ARG A 386 4.56 -3.80 11.85
C ARG A 386 3.92 -3.85 13.22
N VAL A 387 3.04 -4.81 13.47
CA VAL A 387 2.36 -4.95 14.78
C VAL A 387 3.38 -5.14 15.91
N LEU A 388 4.42 -5.97 15.69
CA LEU A 388 5.49 -6.18 16.66
C LEU A 388 6.26 -4.87 16.98
N LEU A 389 6.67 -4.12 15.94
CA LEU A 389 7.33 -2.83 16.10
C LEU A 389 6.42 -1.80 16.78
N GLY A 390 5.14 -1.83 16.48
CA GLY A 390 4.12 -0.99 17.09
C GLY A 390 4.03 -1.22 18.60
N TYR A 391 3.86 -2.48 19.02
CA TYR A 391 3.85 -2.84 20.44
C TYR A 391 5.19 -2.57 21.14
N ALA A 392 6.32 -2.82 20.47
CA ALA A 392 7.63 -2.48 21.01
C ALA A 392 7.76 -0.97 21.27
N SER A 393 7.24 -0.13 20.37
CA SER A 393 7.23 1.34 20.52
C SER A 393 6.34 1.78 21.69
N LEU A 394 5.15 1.20 21.83
CA LEU A 394 4.26 1.45 22.98
C LEU A 394 4.90 1.00 24.30
N ALA A 395 5.56 -0.15 24.33
CA ALA A 395 6.33 -0.60 25.50
C ALA A 395 7.48 0.36 25.85
N GLY A 396 8.14 0.94 24.83
CA GLY A 396 9.12 2.01 25.00
C GLY A 396 8.51 3.26 25.64
N ALA A 397 7.33 3.71 25.19
CA ALA A 397 6.62 4.83 25.78
C ALA A 397 6.24 4.57 27.26
N ILE A 398 5.76 3.37 27.59
CA ILE A 398 5.48 2.94 28.97
C ILE A 398 6.75 3.02 29.83
N THR A 399 7.87 2.53 29.31
CA THR A 399 9.17 2.55 30.01
C THR A 399 9.62 3.99 30.30
N LEU A 400 9.38 4.93 29.39
CA LEU A 400 9.66 6.35 29.61
C LEU A 400 8.76 6.98 30.69
N VAL A 401 7.49 6.58 30.78
CA VAL A 401 6.60 7.02 31.87
C VAL A 401 7.11 6.51 33.23
N VAL A 402 7.56 5.26 33.28
CA VAL A 402 8.18 4.69 34.49
C VAL A 402 9.48 5.43 34.85
N LEU A 403 10.35 5.70 33.87
CA LEU A 403 11.56 6.51 34.07
C LEU A 403 11.23 7.91 34.60
N LEU A 404 10.24 8.58 34.00
CA LEU A 404 9.77 9.89 34.43
C LEU A 404 9.27 9.86 35.88
N GLY A 405 8.53 8.82 36.26
CA GLY A 405 8.08 8.60 37.63
C GLY A 405 9.23 8.41 38.63
N PHE A 406 10.33 7.77 38.24
CA PHE A 406 11.55 7.66 39.05
C PHE A 406 12.28 9.00 39.17
N LEU A 407 12.46 9.74 38.07
CA LEU A 407 13.14 11.05 38.07
C LEU A 407 12.39 12.10 38.89
N LEU A 408 11.06 12.06 38.88
CA LEU A 408 10.20 12.94 39.69
C LEU A 408 10.06 12.49 41.15
N GLY A 409 10.61 11.33 41.52
CA GLY A 409 10.51 10.77 42.88
C GLY A 409 9.09 10.33 43.27
N ILE A 410 8.24 10.04 42.28
CA ILE A 410 6.87 9.53 42.49
C ILE A 410 6.92 8.01 42.68
N LEU A 411 7.85 7.34 42.00
CA LEU A 411 8.07 5.90 42.10
C LEU A 411 9.24 5.57 43.02
N ASN A 412 9.01 4.63 43.93
CA ASN A 412 10.05 3.99 44.73
C ASN A 412 10.08 2.51 44.35
N CYS A 413 11.22 2.02 43.85
CA CYS A 413 11.42 0.59 43.64
C CYS A 413 11.88 0.01 44.98
N ILE A 414 10.98 -0.66 45.70
CA ILE A 414 11.33 -1.44 46.89
C ILE A 414 11.04 -2.89 46.52
N VAL A 415 12.07 -3.63 46.11
CA VAL A 415 11.96 -5.10 46.04
C VAL A 415 12.02 -5.61 47.48
N PRO A 416 10.93 -6.15 48.06
CA PRO A 416 10.95 -6.67 49.42
C PRO A 416 11.83 -7.92 49.46
N SER A 417 12.81 -7.96 50.35
CA SER A 417 13.70 -9.14 50.52
C SER A 417 12.94 -10.43 50.89
N THR A 418 11.69 -10.30 51.34
CA THR A 418 10.80 -11.37 51.80
C THR A 418 10.15 -12.17 50.67
N TRP A 419 10.05 -11.63 49.45
CA TRP A 419 9.47 -12.36 48.31
C TRP A 419 10.33 -13.56 47.88
N CYS A 420 11.60 -13.61 48.32
CA CYS A 420 12.52 -14.72 48.13
C CYS A 420 12.46 -15.79 49.25
N MET A 421 11.65 -15.60 50.30
CA MET A 421 11.68 -16.46 51.50
C MET A 421 10.46 -17.39 51.66
N ASN A 422 9.34 -17.13 50.99
CA ASN A 422 8.08 -17.84 51.29
C ASN A 422 7.80 -19.12 50.49
N TYR A 423 8.69 -19.57 49.61
CA TYR A 423 8.45 -20.82 48.85
C TYR A 423 8.86 -22.10 49.60
N TYR A 424 9.61 -21.99 50.70
CA TYR A 424 10.15 -23.15 51.45
C TYR A 424 9.57 -23.36 52.86
N ALA A 425 8.70 -22.46 53.35
CA ALA A 425 8.15 -22.57 54.70
C ALA A 425 6.73 -23.17 54.69
N GLY A 426 6.61 -24.43 54.28
CA GLY A 426 5.35 -25.16 54.29
C GLY A 426 5.55 -26.64 54.63
N LYS A 427 5.31 -26.99 55.90
CA LYS A 427 5.12 -28.36 56.48
C LYS A 427 6.31 -29.33 56.49
N ARG A 428 6.93 -29.55 57.66
CA ARG A 428 6.93 -30.81 58.48
C ARG A 428 8.18 -30.97 59.37
N THR A 429 7.91 -31.10 60.68
CA THR A 429 8.49 -32.02 61.70
C THR A 429 9.91 -32.58 61.55
N ASP A 430 10.71 -32.32 62.59
CA ASP A 430 11.85 -33.06 63.18
C ASP A 430 12.37 -34.32 62.47
N THR A 431 13.62 -34.27 62.01
CA THR A 431 14.78 -35.01 62.57
C THR A 431 15.99 -34.93 61.63
N VAL A 432 17.11 -34.42 62.18
CA VAL A 432 18.52 -34.73 61.84
C VAL A 432 18.93 -34.79 60.36
N LEU A 433 19.50 -33.70 59.84
CA LEU A 433 20.81 -33.75 59.16
C LEU A 433 21.40 -32.33 59.02
N ASN A 434 22.55 -32.11 59.65
CA ASN A 434 23.43 -30.97 59.37
C ASN A 434 24.03 -31.12 57.97
N SER A 435 23.65 -30.24 57.05
CA SER A 435 24.55 -29.75 56.00
C SER A 435 24.05 -28.39 55.54
N GLU A 436 24.77 -27.36 55.98
CA GLU A 436 24.65 -26.00 55.49
C GLU A 436 24.89 -25.97 53.96
N THR A 437 23.82 -25.86 53.19
CA THR A 437 23.86 -25.23 51.86
C THR A 437 23.09 -23.92 51.92
N ASP A 438 23.47 -23.10 52.89
CA ASP A 438 23.01 -21.73 53.00
C ASP A 438 23.86 -20.83 52.08
N GLY A 439 23.27 -20.42 50.94
CA GLY A 439 23.54 -19.07 50.44
C GLY A 439 24.53 -18.85 49.29
N PHE A 440 24.39 -19.56 48.16
CA PHE A 440 24.92 -19.02 46.89
C PHE A 440 23.83 -18.35 46.04
N PHE A 441 22.70 -19.04 45.79
CA PHE A 441 21.60 -18.48 45.02
C PHE A 441 20.89 -17.32 45.74
N SER A 442 20.66 -17.44 47.06
CA SER A 442 20.01 -16.38 47.85
C SER A 442 20.88 -15.13 48.01
N LYS A 443 22.21 -15.26 48.14
CA LYS A 443 23.13 -14.12 48.22
C LYS A 443 23.26 -13.38 46.88
N LYS A 444 23.36 -14.09 45.75
CA LYS A 444 23.44 -13.47 44.41
C LYS A 444 22.13 -12.74 44.07
N LEU A 445 20.99 -13.35 44.38
CA LEU A 445 19.67 -12.75 44.20
C LEU A 445 19.44 -11.55 45.14
N ARG A 446 19.86 -11.63 46.40
CA ARG A 446 19.80 -10.52 47.37
C ARG A 446 20.72 -9.36 46.96
N ARG A 447 21.89 -9.64 46.38
CA ARG A 447 22.82 -8.64 45.83
C ARG A 447 22.29 -7.99 44.55
N MET A 448 21.54 -8.74 43.73
CA MET A 448 20.78 -8.16 42.61
C MET A 448 19.64 -7.27 43.08
N CYS A 449 18.84 -7.72 44.06
CA CYS A 449 17.74 -6.92 44.63
C CYS A 449 18.26 -5.64 45.29
N SER A 450 19.39 -5.68 46.00
CA SER A 450 19.99 -4.49 46.61
C SER A 450 20.59 -3.53 45.57
N ARG A 451 21.18 -4.04 44.47
CA ARG A 451 21.60 -3.21 43.33
C ARG A 451 20.40 -2.55 42.65
N LEU A 452 19.31 -3.29 42.41
CA LEU A 452 18.06 -2.77 41.85
C LEU A 452 17.44 -1.67 42.73
N ASN A 453 17.48 -1.83 44.06
CA ASN A 453 16.98 -0.81 45.00
C ASN A 453 17.85 0.47 45.03
N ARG A 454 19.10 0.46 44.54
CA ARG A 454 19.96 1.66 44.43
C ARG A 454 19.75 2.46 43.14
N VAL A 455 19.21 1.85 42.09
CA VAL A 455 19.01 2.48 40.78
C VAL A 455 18.08 3.71 40.84
N PRO A 456 16.93 3.69 41.55
CA PRO A 456 16.05 4.85 41.64
C PRO A 456 16.69 6.08 42.31
N LEU A 457 17.47 5.86 43.37
CA LEU A 457 18.19 6.92 44.08
C LEU A 457 19.29 7.55 43.21
N PHE A 458 19.98 6.72 42.42
CA PHE A 458 20.96 7.18 41.44
C PHE A 458 20.31 8.00 40.32
N LEU A 459 19.23 7.49 39.71
CA LEU A 459 18.49 8.19 38.65
C LEU A 459 17.93 9.54 39.13
N ARG A 460 17.41 9.60 40.36
CA ARG A 460 16.92 10.84 40.99
C ARG A 460 18.02 11.89 41.19
N GLY A 461 19.29 11.49 41.26
CA GLY A 461 20.44 12.38 41.32
C GLY A 461 20.86 12.99 39.98
N LEU A 462 20.43 12.41 38.85
CA LEU A 462 20.84 12.84 37.50
C LEU A 462 20.13 14.11 37.03
N VAL A 463 18.91 14.37 37.53
CA VAL A 463 18.07 15.47 37.04
C VAL A 463 17.45 16.21 38.22
N LYS A 464 17.74 17.51 38.38
CA LYS A 464 17.04 18.39 39.34
C LYS A 464 15.81 19.01 38.67
N PRO A 465 14.58 18.64 39.03
CA PRO A 465 13.36 19.12 38.36
C PRO A 465 13.15 20.64 38.46
N SER A 466 13.73 21.30 39.46
CA SER A 466 13.67 22.76 39.65
C SER A 466 14.61 23.54 38.72
N SER A 467 15.62 22.89 38.15
CA SER A 467 16.59 23.53 37.25
C SER A 467 16.03 23.69 35.83
N LYS A 468 16.49 24.69 35.07
CA LYS A 468 16.09 24.87 33.66
C LYS A 468 16.46 23.64 32.81
N LEU A 469 17.66 23.11 33.00
CA LEU A 469 18.16 21.93 32.29
C LEU A 469 17.35 20.67 32.64
N GLY A 470 16.97 20.50 33.90
CA GLY A 470 16.15 19.35 34.31
C GLY A 470 14.71 19.43 33.80
N ARG A 471 14.10 20.62 33.75
CA ARG A 471 12.80 20.81 33.10
C ARG A 471 12.86 20.49 31.61
N LEU A 472 13.93 20.90 30.93
CA LEU A 472 14.14 20.59 29.51
C LEU A 472 14.31 19.08 29.29
N ALA A 473 15.09 18.40 30.12
CA ALA A 473 15.27 16.95 30.04
C ALA A 473 13.96 16.17 30.28
N LEU A 474 13.17 16.56 31.29
CA LEU A 474 11.86 15.95 31.57
C LEU A 474 10.86 16.21 30.43
N GLY A 475 10.86 17.43 29.88
CA GLY A 475 10.05 17.78 28.70
C GLY A 475 10.43 16.95 27.47
N LEU A 476 11.72 16.73 27.23
CA LEU A 476 12.19 15.88 26.14
C LEU A 476 11.75 14.42 26.32
N ILE A 477 11.84 13.86 27.53
CA ILE A 477 11.37 12.48 27.81
C ILE A 477 9.87 12.34 27.51
N LEU A 478 9.07 13.33 27.90
CA LEU A 478 7.63 13.35 27.59
C LEU A 478 7.38 13.43 26.08
N LEU A 479 8.12 14.29 25.37
CA LEU A 479 8.00 14.48 23.92
C LEU A 479 8.40 13.21 23.15
N VAL A 480 9.46 12.52 23.58
CA VAL A 480 9.86 11.23 23.03
C VAL A 480 8.80 10.16 23.30
N GLY A 481 8.19 10.14 24.49
CA GLY A 481 7.09 9.21 24.79
C GLY A 481 5.84 9.45 23.94
N VAL A 482 5.49 10.72 23.68
CA VAL A 482 4.44 11.08 22.72
C VAL A 482 4.81 10.61 21.31
N PHE A 483 6.03 10.87 20.87
CA PHE A 483 6.51 10.43 19.56
C PHE A 483 6.44 8.90 19.41
N LEU A 484 6.92 8.14 20.39
CA LEU A 484 6.82 6.68 20.41
C LEU A 484 5.36 6.20 20.41
N SER A 485 4.46 6.91 21.09
CA SER A 485 3.02 6.60 21.07
C SER A 485 2.45 6.77 19.66
N CYS A 486 2.73 7.89 18.99
CA CYS A 486 2.31 8.12 17.61
C CYS A 486 2.92 7.09 16.64
N VAL A 487 4.21 6.77 16.79
CA VAL A 487 4.89 5.73 16.01
C VAL A 487 4.25 4.36 16.23
N GLY A 488 3.95 4.01 17.49
CA GLY A 488 3.27 2.77 17.85
C GLY A 488 1.92 2.62 17.15
N ILE A 489 1.08 3.65 17.24
CA ILE A 489 -0.21 3.72 16.54
C ILE A 489 -0.03 3.65 15.02
N SER A 490 0.97 4.34 14.47
CA SER A 490 1.25 4.32 13.03
C SER A 490 1.57 2.93 12.52
N TYR A 491 2.37 2.16 13.27
CA TYR A 491 2.70 0.79 12.87
C TYR A 491 1.51 -0.17 13.01
N ILE A 492 0.69 0.00 14.06
CA ILE A 492 -0.47 -0.87 14.31
C ILE A 492 -1.58 -0.61 13.29
N TYR A 493 -1.85 0.65 12.94
CA TYR A 493 -3.01 1.04 12.13
C TYR A 493 -2.67 1.57 10.73
N GLY A 494 -1.42 1.93 10.44
CA GLY A 494 -1.03 2.66 9.23
C GLY A 494 -0.79 1.84 7.95
N GLY A 495 -1.23 0.59 7.93
CA GLY A 495 -1.06 -0.33 6.79
C GLY A 495 0.41 -0.51 6.36
N SER A 496 0.63 -1.05 5.16
CA SER A 496 1.97 -1.16 4.55
C SER A 496 2.59 0.19 4.14
N GLY A 497 1.82 1.28 4.25
CA GLY A 497 2.14 2.60 3.73
C GLY A 497 2.26 2.67 2.20
N ALA A 498 1.80 1.63 1.49
CA ALA A 498 1.63 1.67 0.04
C ALA A 498 0.37 2.47 -0.33
N VAL A 499 0.49 3.36 -1.30
CA VAL A 499 -0.69 4.06 -1.85
C VAL A 499 -1.28 3.19 -2.95
N VAL A 500 -2.56 2.84 -2.79
CA VAL A 500 -3.31 1.99 -3.72
C VAL A 500 -4.14 2.87 -4.64
N PRO A 501 -4.11 2.63 -5.97
CA PRO A 501 -4.97 3.36 -6.89
C PRO A 501 -6.45 3.00 -6.67
N TYR A 502 -7.35 3.97 -6.82
CA TYR A 502 -8.79 3.70 -6.74
C TYR A 502 -9.29 3.07 -8.05
N SER A 503 -9.92 1.91 -7.95
CA SER A 503 -10.53 1.24 -9.09
C SER A 503 -11.86 1.91 -9.48
N PHE A 504 -12.19 1.89 -10.77
CA PHE A 504 -13.50 2.25 -11.29
C PHE A 504 -14.02 1.14 -12.18
N LYS A 505 -15.24 0.66 -11.91
CA LYS A 505 -15.85 -0.48 -12.61
C LYS A 505 -14.92 -1.70 -12.71
N GLY A 506 -14.10 -1.95 -11.67
CA GLY A 506 -13.16 -3.08 -11.63
C GLY A 506 -11.80 -2.83 -12.29
N HIS A 507 -11.50 -1.61 -12.78
CA HIS A 507 -10.25 -1.31 -13.49
C HIS A 507 -9.44 -0.19 -12.82
N VAL A 508 -8.11 -0.29 -12.92
CA VAL A 508 -7.18 0.82 -12.68
C VAL A 508 -6.73 1.44 -14.00
N SER A 509 -6.21 2.67 -13.94
CA SER A 509 -5.79 3.45 -15.11
C SER A 509 -4.62 4.34 -14.70
N GLN A 510 -3.98 4.99 -15.67
CA GLN A 510 -2.92 5.97 -15.41
C GLN A 510 -3.22 7.33 -16.05
N PHE A 511 -2.54 8.38 -15.59
CA PHE A 511 -2.64 9.74 -16.11
C PHE A 511 -1.27 10.40 -16.24
N THR A 512 -1.16 11.44 -17.07
CA THR A 512 0.04 12.26 -17.20
C THR A 512 -0.03 13.44 -16.25
N LEU A 513 1.04 13.69 -15.50
CA LEU A 513 1.16 14.88 -14.66
C LEU A 513 1.84 15.98 -15.45
N ALA A 514 1.23 17.16 -15.54
CA ALA A 514 1.80 18.33 -16.19
C ALA A 514 2.03 19.42 -15.16
N THR A 515 3.22 20.03 -15.19
CA THR A 515 3.54 21.17 -14.31
C THR A 515 4.31 22.21 -15.10
N MET A 516 3.98 23.48 -14.89
CA MET A 516 4.65 24.61 -15.53
C MET A 516 5.57 25.30 -14.53
N THR A 517 6.82 25.49 -14.91
CA THR A 517 7.86 26.03 -14.02
C THR A 517 8.94 26.77 -14.79
N TYR A 518 9.93 27.31 -14.08
CA TYR A 518 11.06 28.07 -14.62
C TYR A 518 12.26 28.01 -13.67
N ASP A 519 13.41 28.52 -14.12
CA ASP A 519 14.71 28.43 -13.44
C ASP A 519 14.70 28.78 -11.95
N ALA A 520 14.00 29.84 -11.53
CA ALA A 520 13.97 30.25 -10.12
C ALA A 520 13.23 29.27 -9.18
N ARG A 521 12.47 28.30 -9.73
CA ARG A 521 11.70 27.30 -8.97
C ARG A 521 12.27 25.89 -9.08
N LEU A 522 13.51 25.73 -9.53
CA LEU A 522 14.15 24.43 -9.70
C LEU A 522 14.14 23.57 -8.41
N TRP A 523 14.28 24.18 -7.23
CA TRP A 523 14.22 23.45 -5.96
C TRP A 523 12.82 22.87 -5.69
N ASN A 524 11.76 23.65 -5.95
CA ASN A 524 10.38 23.19 -5.87
C ASN A 524 10.14 22.04 -6.85
N LEU A 525 10.61 22.18 -8.10
CA LEU A 525 10.51 21.13 -9.11
C LEU A 525 11.18 19.82 -8.66
N LYS A 526 12.37 19.89 -8.04
CA LYS A 526 13.07 18.68 -7.54
C LYS A 526 12.25 17.94 -6.48
N MET A 527 11.62 18.66 -5.54
CA MET A 527 10.73 18.06 -4.54
C MET A 527 9.43 17.53 -5.17
N TYR A 528 8.84 18.30 -6.08
CA TYR A 528 7.63 17.96 -6.82
C TYR A 528 7.79 16.65 -7.58
N VAL A 529 8.83 16.54 -8.42
CA VAL A 529 9.10 15.33 -9.21
C VAL A 529 9.36 14.14 -8.30
N LYS A 530 10.15 14.33 -7.24
CA LYS A 530 10.44 13.26 -6.28
C LYS A 530 9.18 12.70 -5.63
N HIS A 531 8.27 13.56 -5.23
CA HIS A 531 7.03 13.14 -4.59
C HIS A 531 6.06 12.50 -5.59
N TYR A 532 5.67 13.22 -6.64
CA TYR A 532 4.57 12.78 -7.50
C TYR A 532 4.93 11.63 -8.44
N SER A 533 6.21 11.47 -8.81
CA SER A 533 6.64 10.32 -9.62
C SER A 533 6.37 8.98 -8.95
N ARG A 534 6.22 8.97 -7.62
CA ARG A 534 5.98 7.77 -6.81
C ARG A 534 4.50 7.50 -6.56
N CYS A 535 3.58 8.37 -7.00
CA CYS A 535 2.14 8.10 -6.90
C CYS A 535 1.70 7.00 -7.88
N ALA A 536 0.76 6.16 -7.46
CA ALA A 536 0.46 4.88 -8.11
C ALA A 536 0.05 5.02 -9.59
N SER A 537 -0.86 5.96 -9.89
CA SER A 537 -1.45 6.14 -11.23
C SER A 537 -0.72 7.14 -12.12
N VAL A 538 0.36 7.80 -11.66
CA VAL A 538 1.15 8.73 -12.50
C VAL A 538 1.96 7.94 -13.54
N LYS A 539 1.73 8.16 -14.84
CA LYS A 539 2.47 7.46 -15.91
C LYS A 539 3.79 8.14 -16.24
N GLU A 540 3.77 9.46 -16.36
CA GLU A 540 4.90 10.31 -16.73
C GLU A 540 4.68 11.71 -16.13
N ILE A 541 5.76 12.49 -16.08
CA ILE A 541 5.70 13.91 -15.70
C ILE A 541 6.20 14.75 -16.88
N VAL A 542 5.38 15.70 -17.33
CA VAL A 542 5.73 16.69 -18.34
C VAL A 542 5.98 18.02 -17.64
N VAL A 543 7.24 18.46 -17.69
CA VAL A 543 7.68 19.75 -17.15
C VAL A 543 7.65 20.77 -18.29
N ILE A 544 6.71 21.70 -18.22
CA ILE A 544 6.58 22.81 -19.17
C ILE A 544 7.50 23.93 -18.69
N TRP A 545 8.62 24.11 -19.39
CA TRP A 545 9.70 25.00 -18.98
C TRP A 545 9.57 26.36 -19.66
N ASN A 546 9.14 27.36 -18.89
CA ASN A 546 8.69 28.65 -19.42
C ASN A 546 9.80 29.69 -19.58
N LYS A 547 10.85 29.65 -18.75
CA LYS A 547 11.88 30.69 -18.71
C LYS A 547 13.19 30.17 -18.09
N GLY A 548 14.31 30.66 -18.63
CA GLY A 548 15.65 30.35 -18.14
C GLY A 548 16.20 29.03 -18.70
N PRO A 549 17.44 28.66 -18.35
CA PRO A 549 18.04 27.40 -18.79
C PRO A 549 17.35 26.21 -18.12
N PRO A 550 16.87 25.19 -18.86
CA PRO A 550 16.27 23.99 -18.28
C PRO A 550 17.32 23.12 -17.57
N PRO A 551 16.92 22.37 -16.52
CA PRO A 551 17.80 21.40 -15.89
C PRO A 551 17.99 20.17 -16.78
N GLU A 552 19.04 19.40 -16.52
CA GLU A 552 19.15 18.06 -17.09
C GLU A 552 18.16 17.11 -16.40
N VAL A 553 17.55 16.20 -17.15
CA VAL A 553 16.55 15.25 -16.61
C VAL A 553 17.16 14.36 -15.52
N THR A 554 18.46 14.08 -15.61
CA THR A 554 19.22 13.29 -14.62
C THR A 554 19.31 13.95 -13.24
N GLU A 555 19.08 15.26 -13.14
CA GLU A 555 19.02 15.96 -11.87
C GLU A 555 17.70 15.75 -11.10
N LEU A 556 16.72 15.12 -11.74
CA LEU A 556 15.37 14.92 -11.19
C LEU A 556 15.21 13.47 -10.71
N ASP A 557 15.09 13.28 -9.39
CA ASP A 557 14.87 11.98 -8.74
C ASP A 557 13.45 11.45 -9.00
N SER A 558 13.26 10.81 -10.16
CA SER A 558 11.95 10.33 -10.62
C SER A 558 11.86 8.81 -10.69
N ALA A 559 10.71 8.28 -10.28
CA ALA A 559 10.32 6.88 -10.47
C ALA A 559 9.57 6.62 -11.81
N VAL A 560 9.30 7.67 -12.59
CA VAL A 560 8.64 7.60 -13.91
C VAL A 560 9.39 8.46 -14.93
N PRO A 561 9.17 8.27 -16.24
CA PRO A 561 9.73 9.16 -17.26
C PRO A 561 9.37 10.63 -16.99
N VAL A 562 10.37 11.50 -17.07
CA VAL A 562 10.21 12.95 -17.00
C VAL A 562 10.64 13.55 -18.32
N ARG A 563 9.80 14.39 -18.91
CA ARG A 563 10.09 15.10 -20.15
C ARG A 563 10.00 16.59 -19.92
N ILE A 564 11.04 17.30 -20.33
CA ILE A 564 11.07 18.76 -20.28
C ILE A 564 10.66 19.30 -21.65
N ARG A 565 9.56 20.05 -21.70
CA ARG A 565 9.09 20.75 -22.90
C ARG A 565 9.45 22.23 -22.75
N VAL A 566 10.49 22.65 -23.46
CA VAL A 566 10.97 24.04 -23.42
C VAL A 566 10.10 24.91 -24.31
N GLU A 567 9.55 25.97 -23.74
CA GLU A 567 8.68 26.91 -24.44
C GLU A 567 9.46 28.13 -24.91
N LYS A 568 9.09 28.67 -26.09
CA LYS A 568 9.81 29.79 -26.72
C LYS A 568 9.61 31.12 -26.00
N ARG A 569 8.46 31.28 -25.36
CA ARG A 569 8.05 32.49 -24.66
C ARG A 569 7.51 32.14 -23.28
N ASN A 570 7.77 33.00 -22.31
CA ASN A 570 7.15 32.88 -20.99
C ASN A 570 5.67 33.31 -21.09
N SER A 571 4.76 32.34 -21.10
CA SER A 571 3.33 32.55 -21.19
C SER A 571 2.60 31.53 -20.32
N LEU A 572 1.52 31.95 -19.66
CA LEU A 572 0.67 31.03 -18.90
C LEU A 572 -0.15 30.10 -19.81
N ASN A 573 -0.37 30.49 -21.08
CA ASN A 573 -1.08 29.66 -22.06
C ASN A 573 -0.35 28.35 -22.38
N ASN A 574 0.98 28.30 -22.17
CA ASN A 574 1.80 27.16 -22.56
C ASN A 574 1.38 25.84 -21.91
N ARG A 575 0.77 25.89 -20.72
CA ARG A 575 0.32 24.70 -20.00
C ARG A 575 -0.78 23.91 -20.73
N PHE A 576 -1.46 24.53 -21.68
CA PHE A 576 -2.52 23.92 -22.49
C PHE A 576 -2.13 23.75 -23.97
N ASN A 577 -0.84 23.83 -24.30
CA ASN A 577 -0.37 23.51 -25.66
C ASN A 577 -0.53 22.02 -25.94
N ILE A 578 -1.02 21.69 -27.15
CA ILE A 578 -1.19 20.29 -27.61
C ILE A 578 0.16 19.60 -27.62
N ASP A 579 0.22 18.43 -26.98
CA ASP A 579 1.40 17.60 -26.91
C ASP A 579 1.12 16.20 -27.50
N PRO A 580 1.60 15.89 -28.71
CA PRO A 580 1.33 14.60 -29.34
C PRO A 580 2.03 13.43 -28.64
N LEU A 581 2.97 13.70 -27.72
CA LEU A 581 3.67 12.67 -26.95
C LEU A 581 2.87 12.21 -25.73
N ILE A 582 1.92 13.02 -25.23
CA ILE A 582 1.03 12.60 -24.15
C ILE A 582 0.07 11.54 -24.69
N LYS A 583 0.17 10.32 -24.15
CA LYS A 583 -0.66 9.17 -24.57
C LYS A 583 -1.80 8.85 -23.62
N THR A 584 -1.83 9.48 -22.45
CA THR A 584 -2.93 9.32 -21.50
C THR A 584 -4.09 10.23 -21.89
N ARG A 585 -5.32 9.79 -21.60
CA ARG A 585 -6.51 10.62 -21.80
C ARG A 585 -6.61 11.72 -20.75
N ALA A 586 -6.26 11.39 -19.52
CA ALA A 586 -6.28 12.29 -18.38
C ALA A 586 -4.93 12.98 -18.20
N VAL A 587 -4.96 14.30 -18.03
CA VAL A 587 -3.84 15.07 -17.49
C VAL A 587 -4.27 15.71 -16.18
N LEU A 588 -3.41 15.61 -15.18
CA LEU A 588 -3.46 16.47 -14.00
C LEU A 588 -2.52 17.64 -14.23
N GLU A 589 -3.08 18.84 -14.36
CA GLU A 589 -2.31 20.07 -14.30
C GLU A 589 -2.17 20.47 -12.83
N LEU A 590 -0.93 20.68 -12.40
CA LEU A 590 -0.62 20.94 -11.00
C LEU A 590 0.57 21.91 -10.89
N ASP A 591 0.31 23.03 -10.23
CA ASP A 591 1.32 24.08 -10.02
C ASP A 591 2.49 23.53 -9.19
N ASP A 592 3.70 23.96 -9.54
CA ASP A 592 4.97 23.45 -9.00
C ASP A 592 5.20 23.81 -7.51
N ASP A 593 4.35 24.67 -6.95
CA ASP A 593 4.35 25.06 -5.55
C ASP A 593 3.30 24.35 -4.70
N ILE A 594 2.49 23.47 -5.28
CA ILE A 594 1.43 22.71 -4.59
C ILE A 594 1.88 21.27 -4.31
N MET A 595 1.90 20.91 -3.03
CA MET A 595 2.25 19.57 -2.55
C MET A 595 1.05 18.92 -1.84
N MET A 596 0.48 17.90 -2.47
CA MET A 596 -0.67 17.11 -2.02
C MET A 596 -0.27 15.65 -1.82
N SER A 597 -0.89 14.95 -0.88
CA SER A 597 -0.63 13.51 -0.73
C SER A 597 -1.06 12.74 -1.99
N CYS A 598 -0.41 11.61 -2.29
CA CYS A 598 -0.82 10.78 -3.43
C CYS A 598 -2.28 10.30 -3.29
N ASP A 599 -2.80 10.08 -2.08
CA ASP A 599 -4.20 9.66 -1.89
C ASP A 599 -5.19 10.72 -2.38
N GLU A 600 -4.91 12.02 -2.18
CA GLU A 600 -5.75 13.11 -2.70
C GLU A 600 -5.77 13.12 -4.22
N ILE A 601 -4.60 12.95 -4.84
CA ILE A 601 -4.46 12.88 -6.29
C ILE A 601 -5.22 11.68 -6.85
N GLU A 602 -5.14 10.52 -6.21
CA GLU A 602 -5.87 9.32 -6.61
C GLU A 602 -7.40 9.48 -6.44
N LYS A 603 -7.88 10.21 -5.42
CA LYS A 603 -9.31 10.57 -5.29
C LYS A 603 -9.77 11.47 -6.42
N GLY A 604 -9.03 12.55 -6.70
CA GLY A 604 -9.33 13.44 -7.83
C GLY A 604 -9.37 12.68 -9.15
N PHE A 605 -8.42 11.79 -9.38
CA PHE A 605 -8.39 10.95 -10.57
C PHE A 605 -9.59 10.00 -10.63
N ARG A 606 -9.97 9.39 -9.51
CA ARG A 606 -11.14 8.52 -9.41
C ARG A 606 -12.42 9.25 -9.82
N VAL A 607 -12.60 10.49 -9.34
CA VAL A 607 -13.76 11.33 -9.65
C VAL A 607 -13.75 11.76 -11.11
N TRP A 608 -12.59 12.16 -11.65
CA TRP A 608 -12.46 12.47 -13.08
C TRP A 608 -12.83 11.27 -13.96
N ARG A 609 -12.46 10.05 -13.58
CA ARG A 609 -12.84 8.84 -14.32
C ARG A 609 -14.35 8.58 -14.35
N GLU A 610 -15.13 9.12 -13.40
CA GLU A 610 -16.60 9.04 -13.42
C GLU A 610 -17.21 10.01 -14.42
N HIS A 611 -16.56 11.16 -14.60
CA HIS A 611 -17.05 12.30 -15.37
C HIS A 611 -15.91 12.93 -16.19
N PRO A 612 -15.32 12.23 -17.18
CA PRO A 612 -14.18 12.72 -17.94
C PRO A 612 -14.50 13.97 -18.78
N GLU A 613 -15.78 14.26 -18.98
CA GLU A 613 -16.26 15.48 -19.63
C GLU A 613 -16.14 16.74 -18.76
N ARG A 614 -15.85 16.59 -17.46
CA ARG A 614 -15.75 17.71 -16.50
C ARG A 614 -14.31 18.06 -16.17
N LEU A 615 -14.11 19.32 -15.78
CA LEU A 615 -12.90 19.76 -15.09
C LEU A 615 -13.04 19.40 -13.61
N VAL A 616 -12.22 18.46 -13.13
CA VAL A 616 -12.29 17.97 -11.74
C VAL A 616 -11.09 18.49 -10.97
N GLY A 617 -11.28 19.24 -9.88
CA GLY A 617 -10.14 19.79 -9.16
C GLY A 617 -10.39 20.16 -7.72
N PHE A 618 -9.36 20.72 -7.10
CA PHE A 618 -9.27 20.85 -5.64
C PHE A 618 -9.48 22.28 -5.12
N TYR A 619 -9.59 23.27 -6.01
CA TYR A 619 -9.71 24.68 -5.64
C TYR A 619 -10.96 25.32 -6.28
N PRO A 620 -12.11 25.27 -5.60
CA PRO A 620 -13.35 25.82 -6.10
C PRO A 620 -13.37 27.33 -5.96
N ARG A 621 -13.96 28.01 -6.94
CA ARG A 621 -14.21 29.44 -6.94
C ARG A 621 -15.67 29.71 -7.28
N TYR A 622 -16.10 30.89 -6.86
CA TYR A 622 -17.44 31.37 -7.09
C TYR A 622 -17.42 32.67 -7.87
N VAL A 623 -18.31 32.75 -8.85
CA VAL A 623 -18.59 33.93 -9.67
C VAL A 623 -20.07 34.24 -9.54
N ASP A 624 -20.37 35.45 -9.11
CA ASP A 624 -21.73 35.98 -9.03
C ASP A 624 -22.16 36.66 -10.33
N GLU A 625 -23.39 37.19 -10.36
CA GLU A 625 -23.94 37.95 -11.50
C GLU A 625 -23.10 39.19 -11.84
N THR A 626 -22.36 39.74 -10.88
CA THR A 626 -21.51 40.92 -11.07
C THR A 626 -20.16 40.59 -11.72
N MET A 627 -19.91 39.31 -12.02
CA MET A 627 -18.65 38.79 -12.54
C MET A 627 -17.46 39.09 -11.62
N THR A 628 -17.70 39.05 -10.30
CA THR A 628 -16.66 39.25 -9.30
C THR A 628 -16.00 37.93 -8.91
N TYR A 629 -14.66 37.92 -8.89
CA TYR A 629 -13.90 36.73 -8.54
C TYR A 629 -13.89 36.51 -7.02
N SER A 630 -14.40 35.36 -6.57
CA SER A 630 -14.50 35.02 -5.15
C SER A 630 -13.81 33.71 -4.78
N ALA A 631 -13.10 33.75 -3.65
CA ALA A 631 -12.36 32.62 -3.09
C ALA A 631 -13.27 31.54 -2.48
N GLU A 632 -12.70 30.38 -2.16
CA GLU A 632 -13.42 29.24 -1.59
C GLU A 632 -14.22 29.58 -0.31
N LYS A 633 -13.69 30.41 0.59
CA LYS A 633 -14.41 30.80 1.81
C LYS A 633 -15.76 31.46 1.48
N PHE A 634 -15.79 32.29 0.44
CA PHE A 634 -17.00 32.95 -0.04
C PHE A 634 -17.91 31.97 -0.80
N ALA A 635 -17.34 31.09 -1.62
CA ALA A 635 -18.07 30.01 -2.29
C ALA A 635 -18.85 29.15 -1.28
N ARG A 636 -18.19 28.76 -0.18
CA ARG A 636 -18.80 27.98 0.91
C ARG A 636 -19.90 28.75 1.64
N SER A 637 -19.73 30.04 1.91
CA SER A 637 -20.79 30.84 2.54
C SER A 637 -22.03 30.99 1.65
N HIS A 638 -21.85 30.92 0.33
CA HIS A 638 -22.92 30.97 -0.68
C HIS A 638 -23.38 29.59 -1.14
N LYS A 639 -22.90 28.52 -0.48
CA LYS A 639 -23.26 27.12 -0.73
C LYS A 639 -23.09 26.69 -2.20
N GLY A 640 -22.14 27.27 -2.93
CA GLY A 640 -21.88 26.80 -4.28
C GLY A 640 -20.62 27.33 -4.94
N TYR A 641 -20.28 26.70 -6.05
CA TYR A 641 -19.13 27.00 -6.90
C TYR A 641 -19.50 26.81 -8.37
N ASN A 642 -18.83 27.51 -9.27
CA ASN A 642 -19.04 27.41 -10.72
C ASN A 642 -17.72 27.45 -11.50
N MET A 643 -16.59 27.44 -10.78
CA MET A 643 -15.25 27.39 -11.36
C MET A 643 -14.31 26.53 -10.52
N ILE A 644 -13.35 25.91 -11.20
CA ILE A 644 -12.24 25.16 -10.60
C ILE A 644 -10.93 25.72 -11.14
N LEU A 645 -9.98 26.04 -10.27
CA LEU A 645 -8.65 26.47 -10.72
C LEU A 645 -7.88 25.29 -11.31
N THR A 646 -7.27 25.49 -12.48
CA THR A 646 -6.59 24.42 -13.20
C THR A 646 -5.28 24.00 -12.56
N GLY A 647 -4.65 24.88 -11.77
CA GLY A 647 -3.40 24.64 -11.05
C GLY A 647 -3.45 23.48 -10.05
N ALA A 648 -4.61 22.84 -9.86
CA ALA A 648 -4.71 21.48 -9.34
C ALA A 648 -6.02 20.86 -9.87
N ALA A 649 -6.03 20.45 -11.15
CA ALA A 649 -7.22 19.86 -11.77
C ALA A 649 -6.89 18.78 -12.83
N PHE A 650 -7.71 17.74 -12.83
CA PHE A 650 -7.79 16.73 -13.86
C PHE A 650 -8.66 17.19 -15.02
N MET A 651 -8.17 16.93 -16.23
CA MET A 651 -8.85 17.27 -17.48
C MET A 651 -8.55 16.25 -18.58
N ASP A 652 -9.42 16.21 -19.58
CA ASP A 652 -9.27 15.39 -20.78
C ASP A 652 -8.37 16.11 -21.78
N VAL A 653 -7.26 15.49 -22.20
CA VAL A 653 -6.29 16.10 -23.11
C VAL A 653 -6.91 16.42 -24.47
N GLY A 654 -7.72 15.51 -25.01
CA GLY A 654 -8.33 15.68 -26.32
C GLY A 654 -9.36 16.80 -26.35
N PHE A 655 -10.14 16.92 -25.28
CA PHE A 655 -11.15 17.97 -25.14
C PHE A 655 -10.56 19.29 -24.65
N ALA A 656 -9.94 19.33 -23.47
CA ALA A 656 -9.47 20.55 -22.82
C ALA A 656 -8.46 21.32 -23.69
N PHE A 657 -7.44 20.63 -24.19
CA PHE A 657 -6.38 21.30 -24.94
C PHE A 657 -6.89 21.66 -26.34
N GLY A 658 -7.77 20.83 -26.91
CA GLY A 658 -8.45 21.11 -28.17
C GLY A 658 -9.30 22.38 -28.11
N VAL A 659 -10.16 22.53 -27.10
CA VAL A 659 -10.99 23.74 -26.95
C VAL A 659 -10.13 24.96 -26.62
N TYR A 660 -9.10 24.81 -25.79
CA TYR A 660 -8.22 25.91 -25.41
C TYR A 660 -7.39 26.44 -26.58
N GLN A 661 -6.92 25.57 -27.47
CA GLN A 661 -6.13 25.95 -28.64
C GLN A 661 -6.97 26.32 -29.87
N SER A 662 -8.28 26.11 -29.81
CA SER A 662 -9.19 26.46 -30.91
C SER A 662 -9.16 27.95 -31.27
N ASP A 663 -9.56 28.30 -32.49
CA ASP A 663 -9.67 29.69 -32.94
C ASP A 663 -10.67 30.49 -32.12
N LYS A 664 -11.72 29.84 -31.59
CA LYS A 664 -12.71 30.47 -30.69
C LYS A 664 -12.06 31.04 -29.44
N ALA A 665 -11.01 30.40 -28.94
CA ALA A 665 -10.30 30.82 -27.73
C ALA A 665 -9.16 31.84 -28.02
N ARG A 666 -8.86 32.16 -29.28
CA ARG A 666 -7.71 32.99 -29.67
C ARG A 666 -7.68 34.35 -28.96
N ILE A 667 -8.78 35.09 -29.03
CA ILE A 667 -8.91 36.41 -28.38
C ILE A 667 -8.76 36.28 -26.86
N GLY A 668 -9.30 35.19 -26.28
CA GLY A 668 -9.11 34.89 -24.86
C GLY A 668 -7.64 34.68 -24.50
N ARG A 669 -6.90 33.89 -25.29
CA ARG A 669 -5.46 33.62 -25.07
C ARG A 669 -4.60 34.87 -25.18
N GLU A 670 -4.91 35.75 -26.12
CA GLU A 670 -4.25 37.07 -26.26
C GLU A 670 -4.45 37.90 -24.99
N PHE A 671 -5.68 37.96 -24.47
CA PHE A 671 -5.97 38.67 -23.22
C PHE A 671 -5.28 38.04 -21.99
N VAL A 672 -5.14 36.71 -21.94
CA VAL A 672 -4.37 36.01 -20.91
C VAL A 672 -2.89 36.42 -20.94
N ASP A 673 -2.29 36.55 -22.13
CA ASP A 673 -0.92 37.02 -22.29
C ASP A 673 -0.76 38.48 -21.84
N GLU A 674 -1.71 39.35 -22.20
CA GLU A 674 -1.72 40.77 -21.78
C GLU A 674 -1.79 40.93 -20.26
N GLN A 675 -2.66 40.17 -19.60
CA GLN A 675 -2.86 40.24 -18.15
C GLN A 675 -1.78 39.47 -17.37
N PHE A 676 -1.11 38.53 -18.02
CA PHE A 676 -0.29 37.48 -17.43
C PHE A 676 -1.01 36.78 -16.27
N ASN A 677 -2.27 36.39 -16.52
CA ASN A 677 -3.19 35.75 -15.56
C ASN A 677 -4.40 35.15 -16.31
N CYS A 678 -5.29 34.46 -15.60
CA CYS A 678 -6.63 34.07 -16.05
C CYS A 678 -6.73 32.98 -17.12
N GLU A 679 -5.67 32.22 -17.36
CA GLU A 679 -5.69 31.02 -18.20
C GLU A 679 -6.68 29.98 -17.67
N ASP A 680 -6.76 29.84 -16.35
CA ASP A 680 -7.69 28.97 -15.65
C ASP A 680 -9.14 29.45 -15.79
N VAL A 681 -9.37 30.76 -15.64
CA VAL A 681 -10.66 31.41 -15.86
C VAL A 681 -11.15 31.16 -17.28
N LEU A 682 -10.30 31.41 -18.27
CA LEU A 682 -10.63 31.19 -19.68
C LEU A 682 -11.05 29.74 -19.93
N LEU A 683 -10.28 28.76 -19.43
CA LEU A 683 -10.61 27.36 -19.62
C LEU A 683 -11.97 26.99 -19.01
N ASN A 684 -12.35 27.55 -17.86
CA ASN A 684 -13.67 27.31 -17.26
C ASN A 684 -14.82 27.81 -18.16
N PHE A 685 -14.71 29.00 -18.78
CA PHE A 685 -15.70 29.48 -19.76
C PHE A 685 -15.79 28.57 -20.98
N LEU A 686 -14.64 28.13 -21.51
CA LEU A 686 -14.60 27.23 -22.66
C LEU A 686 -15.25 25.87 -22.34
N TYR A 687 -14.97 25.32 -21.16
CA TYR A 687 -15.58 24.08 -20.68
C TYR A 687 -17.09 24.19 -20.52
N ALA A 688 -17.55 25.29 -19.89
CA ALA A 688 -18.97 25.58 -19.76
C ALA A 688 -19.64 25.62 -21.14
N ASN A 689 -19.09 26.39 -22.07
CA ASN A 689 -19.72 26.54 -23.38
C ASN A 689 -19.68 25.26 -24.23
N ALA A 690 -18.59 24.48 -24.14
CA ALA A 690 -18.36 23.33 -25.01
C ALA A 690 -18.97 22.01 -24.50
N SER A 691 -19.13 21.80 -23.20
CA SER A 691 -19.51 20.47 -22.67
C SER A 691 -20.95 20.08 -22.96
N GLY A 692 -21.85 21.01 -23.29
CA GLY A 692 -23.30 20.79 -23.41
C GLY A 692 -23.98 20.31 -22.12
N SER A 693 -23.20 19.95 -21.10
CA SER A 693 -23.60 19.53 -19.76
C SER A 693 -23.88 20.76 -18.91
N VAL A 694 -24.94 20.66 -18.09
CA VAL A 694 -25.23 21.65 -17.05
C VAL A 694 -24.08 21.75 -16.04
N LYS A 695 -23.30 20.68 -15.87
CA LYS A 695 -22.14 20.63 -14.97
C LYS A 695 -20.85 20.50 -15.75
N ALA A 696 -20.09 21.58 -15.80
CA ALA A 696 -18.77 21.63 -16.43
C ALA A 696 -17.61 21.36 -15.46
N VAL A 697 -17.85 21.55 -14.16
CA VAL A 697 -16.84 21.44 -13.10
C VAL A 697 -17.29 20.50 -12.00
N GLU A 698 -16.32 19.89 -11.32
CA GLU A 698 -16.53 19.05 -10.13
C GLU A 698 -15.43 19.33 -9.10
N TYR A 699 -15.85 19.52 -7.84
CA TYR A 699 -14.96 19.77 -6.71
C TYR A 699 -14.65 18.48 -5.94
N VAL A 700 -13.38 18.30 -5.60
CA VAL A 700 -12.92 17.31 -4.63
C VAL A 700 -12.18 18.04 -3.51
N ARG A 701 -12.65 17.88 -2.28
CA ARG A 701 -12.03 18.45 -1.09
C ARG A 701 -10.80 17.64 -0.70
N PRO A 702 -9.63 18.30 -0.54
CA PRO A 702 -8.46 17.67 0.06
C PRO A 702 -8.75 17.29 1.52
N SER A 703 -8.56 16.02 1.87
CA SER A 703 -8.75 15.53 3.25
C SER A 703 -7.57 15.80 4.18
N ALA A 704 -6.38 16.11 3.64
CA ALA A 704 -5.15 16.38 4.38
C ALA A 704 -4.64 17.83 4.20
N LEU A 705 -3.63 18.20 5.01
CA LEU A 705 -2.92 19.49 4.89
C LEU A 705 -2.21 19.56 3.53
N VAL A 706 -2.74 20.38 2.62
CA VAL A 706 -2.05 20.74 1.38
C VAL A 706 -0.97 21.76 1.69
N LEU A 707 0.27 21.45 1.31
CA LEU A 707 1.40 22.35 1.49
C LEU A 707 1.51 23.25 0.25
N ASP A 708 1.19 24.52 0.46
CA ASP A 708 1.37 25.59 -0.51
C ASP A 708 2.72 26.27 -0.24
N THR A 709 3.73 25.90 -1.03
CA THR A 709 5.10 26.39 -0.85
C THR A 709 5.29 27.80 -1.39
N SER A 710 4.32 28.33 -2.14
CA SER A 710 4.36 29.71 -2.66
C SER A 710 4.51 30.72 -1.53
N LYS A 711 3.93 30.41 -0.35
CA LYS A 711 3.99 31.21 0.89
C LYS A 711 5.38 31.30 1.52
N PHE A 712 6.29 30.41 1.13
CA PHE A 712 7.69 30.42 1.57
C PHE A 712 8.63 31.01 0.50
N SER A 713 8.09 31.43 -0.64
CA SER A 713 8.83 32.00 -1.76
C SER A 713 8.40 33.46 -2.02
N GLY A 714 9.34 34.35 -2.37
CA GLY A 714 9.03 35.74 -2.71
C GLY A 714 8.49 35.95 -4.14
N VAL A 715 8.22 34.88 -4.89
CA VAL A 715 8.04 34.92 -6.36
C VAL A 715 6.65 34.42 -6.80
N ALA A 716 5.65 34.51 -5.91
CA ALA A 716 4.28 34.11 -6.21
C ALA A 716 3.51 35.21 -6.98
N ILE A 717 2.80 34.83 -8.05
CA ILE A 717 1.94 35.74 -8.84
C ILE A 717 0.79 36.31 -7.97
N SER A 718 0.40 35.60 -6.92
CA SER A 718 -0.62 35.98 -5.94
C SER A 718 -0.08 36.81 -4.76
N GLY A 719 1.21 37.19 -4.75
CA GLY A 719 1.84 37.92 -3.65
C GLY A 719 1.14 39.23 -3.25
N ASN A 720 0.45 39.89 -4.20
CA ASN A 720 -0.51 40.96 -3.93
C ASN A 720 -1.94 40.52 -4.26
N THR A 721 -2.62 39.94 -3.28
CA THR A 721 -3.96 39.34 -3.43
C THR A 721 -4.99 40.31 -4.02
N ASN A 722 -5.00 41.58 -3.59
CA ASN A 722 -6.00 42.55 -4.04
C ASN A 722 -5.84 42.87 -5.53
N GLN A 723 -4.60 43.10 -5.98
CA GLN A 723 -4.32 43.34 -7.40
C GLN A 723 -4.63 42.10 -8.23
N HIS A 724 -4.27 40.91 -7.73
CA HIS A 724 -4.55 39.64 -8.38
C HIS A 724 -6.06 39.41 -8.57
N TYR A 725 -6.88 39.67 -7.54
CA TYR A 725 -8.34 39.49 -7.60
C TYR A 725 -9.00 40.52 -8.51
N ARG A 726 -8.49 41.75 -8.54
CA ARG A 726 -8.95 42.78 -9.48
C ARG A 726 -8.73 42.35 -10.93
N LYS A 727 -7.52 41.88 -11.27
CA LYS A 727 -7.23 41.33 -12.61
C LYS A 727 -8.16 40.17 -12.96
N ARG A 728 -8.36 39.21 -12.05
CA ARG A 728 -9.27 38.09 -12.29
C ARG A 728 -10.72 38.52 -12.50
N SER A 729 -11.20 39.52 -11.77
CA SER A 729 -12.55 40.08 -11.96
C SER A 729 -12.68 40.85 -13.28
N GLU A 730 -11.60 41.41 -13.82
CA GLU A 730 -11.55 42.00 -15.15
C GLU A 730 -11.61 40.92 -16.24
N CYS A 731 -10.87 39.83 -16.07
CA CYS A 731 -10.95 38.66 -16.95
C CYS A 731 -12.35 38.04 -16.97
N LEU A 732 -13.01 37.90 -15.81
CA LEU A 732 -14.38 37.38 -15.74
C LEU A 732 -15.35 38.22 -16.58
N ARG A 733 -15.30 39.55 -16.44
CA ARG A 733 -16.11 40.46 -17.25
C ARG A 733 -15.81 40.30 -18.74
N ARG A 734 -14.53 40.33 -19.11
CA ARG A 734 -14.11 40.21 -20.52
C ARG A 734 -14.53 38.87 -21.14
N PHE A 735 -14.35 37.77 -20.43
CA PHE A 735 -14.72 36.44 -20.93
C PHE A 735 -16.23 36.22 -20.92
N SER A 736 -16.97 36.88 -20.03
CA SER A 736 -18.43 36.85 -20.07
C SER A 736 -19.01 37.48 -21.33
N GLU A 737 -18.39 38.55 -21.84
CA GLU A 737 -18.76 39.18 -23.12
C GLU A 737 -18.49 38.25 -24.31
N LEU A 738 -17.42 37.47 -24.24
CA LEU A 738 -16.98 36.60 -25.34
C LEU A 738 -17.72 35.25 -25.37
N TYR A 739 -18.03 34.69 -24.20
CA TYR A 739 -18.45 33.28 -24.07
C TYR A 739 -19.75 33.08 -23.28
N GLY A 740 -20.40 34.15 -22.82
CA GLY A 740 -21.62 34.10 -22.01
C GLY A 740 -21.35 33.98 -20.51
N SER A 741 -22.40 33.79 -19.70
CA SER A 741 -22.29 33.79 -18.23
C SER A 741 -21.90 32.43 -17.63
N LEU A 742 -21.13 32.44 -16.53
CA LEU A 742 -20.89 31.28 -15.67
C LEU A 742 -21.83 31.23 -14.45
N PHE A 743 -22.57 32.31 -14.16
CA PHE A 743 -23.39 32.43 -12.96
C PHE A 743 -24.43 31.31 -12.86
N ASP A 744 -25.15 31.05 -13.95
CA ASP A 744 -26.23 30.06 -14.00
C ASP A 744 -25.75 28.60 -13.90
N ARG A 745 -24.43 28.38 -13.90
CA ARG A 745 -23.79 27.06 -13.87
C ARG A 745 -23.25 26.70 -12.49
N ARG A 746 -23.96 27.15 -11.45
CA ARG A 746 -23.62 26.89 -10.05
C ARG A 746 -23.87 25.43 -9.68
N TRP A 747 -22.92 24.84 -8.98
CA TRP A 747 -23.03 23.57 -8.30
C TRP A 747 -22.96 23.74 -6.78
N GLU A 748 -23.65 22.88 -6.04
CA GLU A 748 -23.68 22.90 -4.57
C GLU A 748 -22.60 21.98 -3.97
N PHE A 749 -22.13 22.32 -2.78
CA PHE A 749 -21.27 21.43 -2.00
C PHE A 749 -22.09 20.31 -1.35
N GLY A 750 -21.50 19.14 -1.14
CA GLY A 750 -22.14 18.00 -0.48
C GLY A 750 -23.13 17.25 -1.34
N GLY A 751 -23.02 17.36 -2.67
CA GLY A 751 -23.88 16.66 -3.62
C GLY A 751 -23.39 15.23 -3.90
N ARG A 752 -22.17 14.87 -3.51
CA ARG A 752 -21.60 13.54 -3.76
C ARG A 752 -21.97 12.55 -2.66
N LYS A 753 -22.21 11.29 -3.07
CA LYS A 753 -22.51 10.20 -2.12
C LYS A 753 -21.30 9.77 -1.29
N ASP A 754 -20.09 9.99 -1.81
CA ASP A 754 -18.82 9.68 -1.12
C ASP A 754 -18.42 10.74 -0.09
N GLY A 755 -19.11 11.89 -0.05
CA GLY A 755 -18.78 13.01 0.84
C GLY A 755 -17.43 13.68 0.54
N TRP A 756 -16.80 13.39 -0.61
CA TRP A 756 -15.50 13.96 -0.95
C TRP A 756 -15.58 15.43 -1.40
N ASP A 757 -16.76 16.03 -1.45
CA ASP A 757 -16.98 17.44 -1.75
C ASP A 757 -17.44 18.27 -0.52
N LEU A 758 -17.48 17.68 0.67
CA LEU A 758 -17.92 18.31 1.93
C LEU A 758 -16.80 19.04 2.65
#